data_AF-A0A2P7YTP9-F1
#
_entry.id   AF-A0A2P7YTP9-F1
#
_cell.length_a   1.000
_cell.length_b   1.000
_cell.length_c   1.000
_cell.angle_alpha   90.00
_cell.angle_beta   90.00
_cell.angle_gamma   90.00
#
_symmetry.space_group_name_H-M   'P 1'
#
loop_
_entity.id
_entity.type
_entity.pdbx_description
1 polymer ?
#
loop_
_entity_poly.entity_id
_entity_poly.type
_entity_poly.pdbx_seq_one_letter_code
_entity_poly.pdbx_strand_id
1 'polypeptide(L)'
;MPRRAHNLLSATRGRVRASMNKGNLFNLFKKGPTKYNQQTLYQQKWKAKQETRAYHGEHLGEKRWKAVFKPNLNSVAQLDASLQGKKVNFTPNAMQTYATLEKRLEVALFRAMFASSVRQAREFIKGGHVKVNGVVMKHLSFPLSSGDIFSINPEKALLAMGRVKPSLEQAVKVDKKQIGAWNNYVKTAKQHPKEVWELKQNKPPTLNTLNDQAASKTVSAKSYNEGLEKAMLEEQRKTTRESILSKILTVAANKPVEELQPEAFKSILPNRDDASKALNAYKILKEAEASVVGKTSVEDCKKYISTKSTEFKSKDEARIASQAKKILLEVLSSHLEFLRINCENSKIPEGSISMPYSPDFAKKLKTHAKLDKDAILEDESTAKVNLPWQKGLFGRQDPSKPYFSPWTPRQFLGAFAVLPHHLEISFETCHAVYLADPVARPGHSEVISPYGLPTHERAFLYYARKGILEQAKNELRWIQNELPSLQWRNAIIRRGQLEPLQYILGSQPFGPLDIKCRRNVLIPRWETEEWAIKVAEKANGKKLSVLDVCTGSGCVALLLKHHIGGQVTAVDLSDDAIALAEENKESLKLDVEIHKGDVLQDKFYSTHFHKPFDLVVSNPPYIPKEDYEAPVSANGTERSVKLYEPRMALSRTS
;
A
#
# COMPACT_ATOMS: atom_id res chain seq x y z
N MET A 1 18.28 21.07 0.26
CA MET A 1 17.20 20.88 -0.74
C MET A 1 16.93 19.39 -0.98
N PRO A 2 15.69 18.97 -1.28
CA PRO A 2 15.40 17.59 -1.68
C PRO A 2 15.98 17.27 -3.07
N ARG A 3 16.13 15.99 -3.39
CA ARG A 3 16.55 15.54 -4.73
C ARG A 3 15.47 15.90 -5.76
N ARG A 4 15.86 16.50 -6.89
CA ARG A 4 14.94 16.84 -7.99
C ARG A 4 14.30 15.56 -8.56
N ALA A 5 13.01 15.65 -8.89
CA ALA A 5 12.27 14.58 -9.54
C ALA A 5 12.63 14.54 -11.02
N HIS A 6 13.35 13.51 -11.47
CA HIS A 6 13.70 13.34 -12.88
C HIS A 6 13.56 11.86 -13.28
N ASN A 7 12.78 11.58 -14.32
CA ASN A 7 12.53 10.22 -14.83
C ASN A 7 12.20 9.18 -13.74
N LEU A 8 11.36 9.56 -12.77
CA LEU A 8 11.03 8.71 -11.62
C LEU A 8 10.30 7.43 -12.03
N LEU A 9 9.43 7.53 -13.03
CA LEU A 9 8.52 6.49 -13.50
C LEU A 9 8.96 5.86 -14.84
N SER A 10 10.25 6.00 -15.17
CA SER A 10 10.82 5.43 -16.39
C SER A 10 10.60 3.91 -16.45
N ALA A 11 10.01 3.46 -17.56
CA ALA A 11 9.82 2.04 -17.83
C ALA A 11 11.17 1.34 -18.08
N THR A 12 12.12 1.98 -18.75
CA THR A 12 13.45 1.39 -19.02
C THR A 12 14.22 1.12 -17.72
N ARG A 13 14.19 2.04 -16.75
CA ARG A 13 14.84 1.83 -15.44
C ARG A 13 14.07 0.90 -14.51
N GLY A 14 12.75 0.77 -14.69
CA GLY A 14 11.91 -0.15 -13.93
C GLY A 14 11.94 0.05 -12.41
N ARG A 15 12.19 1.27 -11.92
CA ARG A 15 12.27 1.55 -10.47
C ARG A 15 10.87 1.68 -9.88
N VAL A 16 10.65 1.07 -8.71
CA VAL A 16 9.40 1.18 -7.96
C VAL A 16 9.51 2.36 -6.99
N ARG A 17 8.47 3.17 -6.94
CA ARG A 17 8.37 4.40 -6.14
C ARG A 17 7.23 4.28 -5.13
N ALA A 18 7.28 5.07 -4.07
CA ALA A 18 6.15 5.26 -3.14
C ALA A 18 5.10 6.20 -3.77
N SER A 19 4.36 5.68 -4.76
CA SER A 19 3.34 6.42 -5.52
C SER A 19 2.28 5.51 -6.14
N MET A 20 1.02 5.95 -6.16
CA MET A 20 -0.12 5.24 -6.76
C MET A 20 -0.30 5.57 -8.26
N ASN A 21 0.81 5.69 -9.00
CA ASN A 21 0.80 6.05 -10.42
C ASN A 21 0.71 4.80 -11.31
N LYS A 22 -0.02 4.85 -12.42
CA LYS A 22 -0.11 3.77 -13.41
C LYS A 22 1.25 3.27 -13.93
N GLY A 23 2.20 4.18 -14.18
CA GLY A 23 3.55 3.82 -14.61
C GLY A 23 4.36 3.16 -13.50
N ASN A 24 4.11 3.54 -12.24
CA ASN A 24 4.69 2.86 -11.09
C ASN A 24 4.11 1.45 -10.92
N LEU A 25 2.79 1.29 -11.11
CA LEU A 25 2.14 -0.01 -11.06
C LEU A 25 2.71 -0.94 -12.13
N PHE A 26 2.86 -0.45 -13.35
CA PHE A 26 3.52 -1.21 -14.41
C PHE A 26 4.95 -1.64 -14.03
N ASN A 27 5.72 -0.72 -13.44
CA ASN A 27 7.05 -1.03 -12.94
C ASN A 27 7.04 -2.03 -11.79
N LEU A 28 6.04 -2.02 -10.91
CA LEU A 28 5.88 -2.98 -9.83
C LEU A 28 5.51 -4.36 -10.40
N PHE A 29 4.51 -4.40 -11.29
CA PHE A 29 3.99 -5.63 -11.89
C PHE A 29 5.05 -6.39 -12.69
N LYS A 30 5.77 -5.70 -13.58
CA LYS A 30 6.79 -6.36 -14.42
C LYS A 30 8.04 -6.78 -13.64
N LYS A 31 8.22 -6.24 -12.42
CA LYS A 31 9.45 -6.39 -11.67
C LYS A 31 9.37 -7.65 -10.83
N GLY A 32 9.99 -8.71 -11.36
CA GLY A 32 10.23 -9.93 -10.59
C GLY A 32 11.22 -9.73 -9.43
N PRO A 33 11.53 -10.82 -8.71
CA PRO A 33 12.51 -10.81 -7.62
C PRO A 33 13.87 -10.28 -8.07
N THR A 34 14.55 -9.56 -7.18
CA THR A 34 15.88 -9.01 -7.50
C THR A 34 16.90 -10.16 -7.58
N LYS A 35 17.37 -10.46 -8.80
CA LYS A 35 18.40 -11.49 -9.04
C LYS A 35 19.80 -10.96 -8.75
N TYR A 36 20.65 -11.76 -8.10
CA TYR A 36 22.02 -11.42 -7.70
C TYR A 36 23.09 -12.33 -8.32
N ASN A 37 22.70 -13.24 -9.20
CA ASN A 37 23.60 -14.22 -9.81
C ASN A 37 24.73 -13.52 -10.59
N GLN A 38 25.94 -14.07 -10.54
CA GLN A 38 27.12 -13.55 -11.23
C GLN A 38 27.51 -12.10 -10.84
N GLN A 39 27.09 -11.63 -9.66
CA GLN A 39 27.45 -10.30 -9.15
C GLN A 39 28.39 -10.39 -7.95
N THR A 40 29.40 -9.52 -7.90
CA THR A 40 30.23 -9.36 -6.71
C THR A 40 29.40 -8.84 -5.54
N LEU A 41 29.84 -9.09 -4.30
CA LEU A 41 29.12 -8.61 -3.11
C LEU A 41 28.89 -7.08 -3.13
N TYR A 42 29.82 -6.30 -3.68
CA TYR A 42 29.64 -4.86 -3.85
C TYR A 42 28.54 -4.54 -4.88
N GLN A 43 28.55 -5.20 -6.05
CA GLN A 43 27.52 -5.02 -7.07
C GLN A 43 26.13 -5.36 -6.53
N GLN A 44 26.03 -6.44 -5.74
CA GLN A 44 24.79 -6.84 -5.07
C GLN A 44 24.30 -5.76 -4.09
N LYS A 45 25.20 -5.27 -3.22
CA LYS A 45 24.92 -4.16 -2.29
C LYS A 45 24.47 -2.89 -3.02
N TRP A 46 25.17 -2.52 -4.09
CA TRP A 46 24.86 -1.34 -4.88
C TRP A 46 23.50 -1.45 -5.57
N LYS A 47 23.19 -2.61 -6.16
CA LYS A 47 21.88 -2.89 -6.77
C LYS A 47 20.76 -2.82 -5.73
N ALA A 48 20.94 -3.46 -4.58
CA ALA A 48 19.98 -3.43 -3.48
C ALA A 48 19.73 -2.01 -2.97
N LYS A 49 20.79 -1.21 -2.78
CA LYS A 49 20.72 0.21 -2.45
C LYS A 49 19.91 0.99 -3.48
N GLN A 50 20.21 0.82 -4.77
CA GLN A 50 19.49 1.52 -5.84
C GLN A 50 17.99 1.21 -5.85
N GLU A 51 17.62 -0.05 -5.64
CA GLU A 51 16.23 -0.47 -5.62
C GLU A 51 15.47 0.00 -4.39
N THR A 52 16.02 -0.30 -3.21
CA THR A 52 15.34 0.03 -1.95
C THR A 52 15.22 1.54 -1.76
N ARG A 53 16.25 2.34 -2.04
CA ARG A 53 16.17 3.82 -1.99
C ARG A 53 15.30 4.43 -3.05
N ALA A 54 15.00 3.71 -4.13
CA ALA A 54 14.08 4.20 -5.14
C ALA A 54 12.64 4.29 -4.60
N TYR A 55 12.27 3.39 -3.70
CA TYR A 55 11.01 3.37 -2.99
C TYR A 55 11.10 4.17 -1.68
N HIS A 56 12.09 3.83 -0.85
CA HIS A 56 12.30 4.39 0.48
C HIS A 56 13.05 5.73 0.42
N GLY A 57 12.30 6.82 0.58
CA GLY A 57 12.86 8.16 0.73
C GLY A 57 13.59 8.68 -0.51
N GLU A 58 13.08 8.42 -1.72
CA GLU A 58 13.68 8.86 -2.99
C GLU A 58 14.02 10.37 -3.02
N HIS A 59 13.18 11.18 -2.40
CA HIS A 59 13.34 12.63 -2.31
C HIS A 59 14.49 13.07 -1.38
N LEU A 60 15.00 12.17 -0.51
CA LEU A 60 16.11 12.44 0.40
C LEU A 60 17.44 12.25 -0.30
N GLY A 61 18.30 13.28 -0.21
CA GLY A 61 19.70 13.18 -0.64
C GLY A 61 20.47 12.15 0.18
N GLU A 62 21.50 11.56 -0.43
CA GLU A 62 22.20 10.41 0.17
C GLU A 62 22.92 10.75 1.48
N LYS A 63 23.54 11.95 1.57
CA LYS A 63 24.16 12.45 2.81
C LYS A 63 23.13 12.54 3.95
N ARG A 64 21.92 13.02 3.65
CA ARG A 64 20.85 13.16 4.64
C ARG A 64 20.27 11.81 5.06
N TRP A 65 20.11 10.88 4.13
CA TRP A 65 19.73 9.51 4.46
C TRP A 65 20.75 8.85 5.40
N LYS A 66 22.04 8.93 5.10
CA LYS A 66 23.11 8.39 5.95
C LYS A 66 23.16 8.98 7.36
N ALA A 67 22.70 10.23 7.54
CA ALA A 67 22.58 10.86 8.84
C ALA A 67 21.39 10.33 9.66
N VAL A 68 20.30 9.95 9.00
CA VAL A 68 19.07 9.45 9.65
C VAL A 68 19.09 7.93 9.83
N PHE A 69 19.83 7.20 9.00
CA PHE A 69 19.98 5.75 9.09
C PHE A 69 20.51 5.31 10.46
N LYS A 70 19.78 4.38 11.09
CA LYS A 70 20.13 3.77 12.38
C LYS A 70 20.56 2.31 12.16
N PRO A 71 21.76 1.91 12.61
CA PRO A 71 22.20 0.51 12.56
C PRO A 71 21.41 -0.41 13.49
N ASN A 72 20.94 0.12 14.63
CA ASN A 72 20.17 -0.64 15.61
C ASN A 72 18.74 -0.83 15.09
N LEU A 73 18.40 -2.08 14.76
CA LEU A 73 17.09 -2.46 14.24
C LEU A 73 16.20 -2.94 15.39
N ASN A 74 14.96 -2.47 15.41
CA ASN A 74 13.99 -2.80 16.46
C ASN A 74 13.20 -4.08 16.10
N SER A 75 13.00 -4.96 17.08
CA SER A 75 12.15 -6.13 16.97
C SER A 75 11.43 -6.37 18.29
N VAL A 76 10.39 -7.21 18.26
CA VAL A 76 9.66 -7.62 19.46
C VAL A 76 9.73 -9.14 19.62
N ALA A 77 10.03 -9.59 20.84
CA ALA A 77 9.96 -10.99 21.19
C ALA A 77 8.51 -11.32 21.59
N GLN A 78 7.91 -12.30 20.93
CA GLN A 78 6.63 -12.87 21.36
C GLN A 78 6.93 -13.97 22.37
N LEU A 79 6.66 -13.69 23.64
CA LEU A 79 6.69 -14.70 24.71
C LEU A 79 5.28 -15.30 24.82
N ASP A 80 5.16 -16.60 24.57
CA ASP A 80 3.93 -17.34 24.83
C ASP A 80 3.81 -17.55 26.34
N ALA A 81 2.72 -17.06 26.94
CA ALA A 81 2.45 -17.17 28.36
C ALA A 81 2.40 -18.63 28.86
N SER A 82 2.16 -19.59 27.97
CA SER A 82 2.18 -21.01 28.30
C SER A 82 3.59 -21.57 28.55
N LEU A 83 4.66 -20.84 28.22
CA LEU A 83 6.07 -21.25 28.29
C LEU A 83 6.40 -22.56 27.54
N GLN A 84 5.45 -23.11 26.79
CA GLN A 84 5.67 -24.25 25.92
C GLN A 84 6.42 -23.73 24.68
N GLY A 85 7.64 -24.23 24.46
CA GLY A 85 8.48 -23.84 23.34
C GLY A 85 7.83 -24.18 22.00
N LYS A 86 7.01 -23.27 21.47
CA LYS A 86 6.42 -23.40 20.13
C LYS A 86 7.46 -23.02 19.08
N LYS A 87 7.37 -23.67 17.92
CA LYS A 87 8.21 -23.34 16.76
C LYS A 87 7.78 -21.97 16.22
N VAL A 88 8.59 -20.95 16.48
CA VAL A 88 8.31 -19.57 16.06
C VAL A 88 8.93 -19.31 14.68
N ASN A 89 8.23 -18.56 13.84
CA ASN A 89 8.75 -18.14 12.53
C ASN A 89 9.95 -17.20 12.67
N PHE A 90 10.86 -17.24 11.68
CA PHE A 90 12.01 -16.32 11.63
C PHE A 90 11.55 -14.85 11.63
N THR A 91 12.23 -14.00 12.41
CA THR A 91 11.94 -12.55 12.47
C THR A 91 12.80 -11.81 11.45
N PRO A 92 12.22 -11.14 10.44
CA PRO A 92 12.95 -10.53 9.33
C PRO A 92 13.53 -9.15 9.71
N ASN A 93 14.48 -9.11 10.65
CA ASN A 93 15.04 -7.86 11.22
C ASN A 93 15.54 -6.87 10.14
N ALA A 94 16.26 -7.34 9.11
CA ALA A 94 16.83 -6.43 8.11
C ALA A 94 15.77 -5.63 7.32
N MET A 95 14.51 -6.08 7.27
CA MET A 95 13.41 -5.30 6.67
C MET A 95 13.18 -3.95 7.37
N GLN A 96 13.67 -3.80 8.61
CA GLN A 96 13.62 -2.56 9.40
C GLN A 96 14.67 -1.52 8.98
N THR A 97 15.49 -1.79 7.96
CA THR A 97 16.53 -0.87 7.44
C THR A 97 16.00 0.57 7.23
N TYR A 98 14.73 0.70 6.82
CA TYR A 98 14.09 1.99 6.51
C TYR A 98 13.00 2.41 7.50
N ALA A 99 12.86 1.72 8.65
CA ALA A 99 11.82 1.99 9.66
C ALA A 99 11.81 3.45 10.12
N THR A 100 13.00 4.05 10.25
CA THR A 100 13.19 5.46 10.62
C THR A 100 12.50 6.46 9.68
N LEU A 101 12.20 6.07 8.44
CA LEU A 101 11.49 6.92 7.49
C LEU A 101 9.98 6.93 7.73
N GLU A 102 9.40 5.85 8.26
CA GLU A 102 7.96 5.74 8.52
C GLU A 102 7.51 6.73 9.61
N LYS A 103 8.41 7.07 10.54
CA LYS A 103 8.21 8.12 11.57
C LYS A 103 8.00 9.53 10.99
N ARG A 104 8.38 9.76 9.72
CA ARG A 104 8.30 11.09 9.12
C ARG A 104 6.87 11.38 8.67
N LEU A 105 6.35 12.56 9.02
CA LEU A 105 4.97 12.97 8.71
C LEU A 105 4.57 12.76 7.24
N GLU A 106 5.46 13.05 6.27
CA GLU A 106 5.14 12.86 4.86
C GLU A 106 5.02 11.39 4.43
N VAL A 107 5.70 10.47 5.13
CA VAL A 107 5.60 9.04 4.88
C VAL A 107 4.35 8.51 5.58
N ALA A 108 4.10 8.91 6.83
CA ALA A 108 2.88 8.56 7.55
C ALA A 108 1.60 8.99 6.82
N LEU A 109 1.56 10.21 6.25
CA LEU A 109 0.43 10.65 5.39
C LEU A 109 0.23 9.78 4.15
N PHE A 110 1.31 9.31 3.54
CA PHE A 110 1.24 8.40 2.40
C PHE A 110 0.75 7.02 2.83
N ARG A 111 1.21 6.50 3.98
CA ARG A 111 0.74 5.23 4.56
C ARG A 111 -0.72 5.27 4.98
N ALA A 112 -1.18 6.41 5.49
CA ALA A 112 -2.58 6.65 5.82
C ALA A 112 -3.49 6.81 4.59
N MET A 113 -2.95 6.71 3.37
CA MET A 113 -3.68 6.93 2.12
C MET A 113 -4.35 8.32 2.03
N PHE A 114 -3.79 9.33 2.68
CA PHE A 114 -4.21 10.73 2.56
C PHE A 114 -3.52 11.46 1.40
N ALA A 115 -2.47 10.85 0.84
CA ALA A 115 -1.76 11.34 -0.33
C ALA A 115 -1.46 10.19 -1.30
N SER A 116 -1.50 10.45 -2.61
CA SER A 116 -1.22 9.45 -3.65
C SER A 116 0.26 9.11 -3.79
N SER A 117 1.14 9.94 -3.21
CA SER A 117 2.59 9.70 -3.16
C SER A 117 3.22 10.48 -2.02
N VAL A 118 4.43 10.07 -1.61
CA VAL A 118 5.22 10.81 -0.62
C VAL A 118 5.53 12.24 -1.08
N ARG A 119 5.68 12.48 -2.40
CA ARG A 119 5.91 13.84 -2.92
C ARG A 119 4.66 14.72 -2.81
N GLN A 120 3.47 14.17 -3.08
CA GLN A 120 2.22 14.89 -2.87
C GLN A 120 1.96 15.18 -1.39
N ALA A 121 2.26 14.23 -0.50
CA ALA A 121 2.17 14.46 0.95
C ALA A 121 3.02 15.66 1.38
N ARG A 122 4.25 15.78 0.84
CA ARG A 122 5.12 16.93 1.08
C ARG A 122 4.52 18.24 0.56
N GLU A 123 3.87 18.23 -0.59
CA GLU A 123 3.18 19.41 -1.11
C GLU A 123 2.02 19.84 -0.19
N PHE A 124 1.25 18.89 0.33
CA PHE A 124 0.16 19.17 1.27
C PHE A 124 0.65 19.74 2.60
N ILE A 125 1.73 19.19 3.16
CA ILE A 125 2.38 19.74 4.37
C ILE A 125 2.88 21.16 4.09
N LYS A 126 3.59 21.38 2.97
CA LYS A 126 4.10 22.72 2.61
C LYS A 126 2.97 23.74 2.45
N GLY A 127 1.83 23.31 1.90
CA GLY A 127 0.62 24.12 1.75
C GLY A 127 -0.12 24.39 3.05
N GLY A 128 0.29 23.82 4.19
CA GLY A 128 -0.38 24.00 5.48
C GLY A 128 -1.75 23.31 5.57
N HIS A 129 -1.96 22.23 4.79
CA HIS A 129 -3.21 21.47 4.80
C HIS A 129 -3.23 20.33 5.83
N VAL A 130 -2.14 20.15 6.56
CA VAL A 130 -1.93 19.03 7.50
C VAL A 130 -1.78 19.61 8.91
N LYS A 131 -2.45 18.98 9.87
CA LYS A 131 -2.34 19.29 11.29
C LYS A 131 -1.75 18.09 12.04
N VAL A 132 -0.99 18.36 13.09
CA VAL A 132 -0.54 17.37 14.08
C VAL A 132 -0.95 17.91 15.45
N ASN A 133 -1.70 17.11 16.23
CA ASN A 133 -2.28 17.50 17.52
C ASN A 133 -3.00 18.86 17.46
N GLY A 134 -3.76 19.09 16.37
CA GLY A 134 -4.48 20.34 16.13
C GLY A 134 -3.65 21.49 15.53
N VAL A 135 -2.31 21.41 15.56
CA VAL A 135 -1.41 22.47 15.08
C VAL A 135 -1.08 22.28 13.60
N VAL A 136 -1.21 23.34 12.80
CA VAL A 136 -0.86 23.30 11.37
C VAL A 136 0.65 23.08 11.21
N MET A 137 1.03 21.99 10.55
CA MET A 137 2.41 21.60 10.37
C MET A 137 2.89 21.95 8.96
N LYS A 138 3.93 22.80 8.85
CA LYS A 138 4.63 23.11 7.59
C LYS A 138 6.00 22.45 7.46
N HIS A 139 6.47 21.79 8.53
CA HIS A 139 7.78 21.16 8.55
C HIS A 139 7.77 19.78 7.86
N LEU A 140 8.38 19.70 6.69
CA LEU A 140 8.43 18.50 5.80
C LEU A 140 9.24 17.31 6.32
N SER A 141 9.77 17.37 7.55
CA SER A 141 10.59 16.31 8.14
C SER A 141 10.24 16.12 9.60
N PHE A 142 9.02 16.49 9.98
CA PHE A 142 8.54 16.36 11.35
C PHE A 142 8.48 14.86 11.72
N PRO A 143 9.24 14.42 12.74
CA PRO A 143 9.13 13.06 13.24
C PRO A 143 7.92 12.98 14.19
N LEU A 144 6.99 12.07 13.90
CA LEU A 144 5.85 11.77 14.77
C LEU A 144 6.31 11.01 16.01
N SER A 145 5.65 11.22 17.13
CA SER A 145 5.80 10.42 18.35
C SER A 145 4.62 9.47 18.52
N SER A 146 4.80 8.37 19.24
CA SER A 146 3.69 7.47 19.59
C SER A 146 2.60 8.25 20.31
N GLY A 147 1.36 8.12 19.84
CA GLY A 147 0.18 8.87 20.31
C GLY A 147 -0.14 10.14 19.52
N ASP A 148 0.76 10.63 18.65
CA ASP A 148 0.47 11.81 17.84
C ASP A 148 -0.69 11.57 16.87
N ILE A 149 -1.62 12.52 16.83
CA ILE A 149 -2.75 12.53 15.91
C ILE A 149 -2.44 13.48 14.77
N PHE A 150 -2.45 12.99 13.53
CA PHE A 150 -2.31 13.84 12.35
C PHE A 150 -3.56 13.77 11.46
N SER A 151 -3.92 14.91 10.87
CA SER A 151 -5.07 15.01 9.99
C SER A 151 -4.80 15.91 8.79
N ILE A 152 -5.59 15.73 7.75
CA ILE A 152 -5.51 16.51 6.52
C ILE A 152 -6.87 17.14 6.21
N ASN A 153 -6.88 18.28 5.51
CA ASN A 153 -8.10 18.80 4.90
C ASN A 153 -8.77 17.71 4.02
N PRO A 154 -10.03 17.32 4.30
CA PRO A 154 -10.74 16.27 3.56
C PRO A 154 -10.78 16.49 2.04
N GLU A 155 -10.89 17.73 1.56
CA GLU A 155 -10.90 18.01 0.11
C GLU A 155 -9.58 17.63 -0.57
N LYS A 156 -8.46 17.73 0.15
CA LYS A 156 -7.14 17.31 -0.37
C LYS A 156 -6.99 15.79 -0.34
N ALA A 157 -7.52 15.11 0.67
CA ALA A 157 -7.57 13.65 0.71
C ALA A 157 -8.43 13.10 -0.45
N LEU A 158 -9.62 13.68 -0.67
CA LEU A 158 -10.51 13.35 -1.79
C LEU A 158 -9.84 13.59 -3.14
N LEU A 159 -9.09 14.68 -3.29
CA LEU A 159 -8.27 14.94 -4.49
C LEU A 159 -7.17 13.90 -4.69
N ALA A 160 -6.50 13.49 -3.61
CA ALA A 160 -5.43 12.51 -3.69
C ALA A 160 -5.95 11.11 -4.02
N MET A 161 -7.03 10.67 -3.39
CA MET A 161 -7.59 9.33 -3.56
C MET A 161 -8.64 9.23 -4.67
N GLY A 162 -9.10 10.35 -5.21
CA GLY A 162 -10.09 10.40 -6.28
C GLY A 162 -9.52 10.27 -7.69
N ARG A 163 -10.41 10.02 -8.65
CA ARG A 163 -10.11 10.22 -10.09
C ARG A 163 -9.75 11.67 -10.38
N VAL A 164 -8.89 11.84 -11.38
CA VAL A 164 -8.48 13.17 -11.86
C VAL A 164 -9.68 13.85 -12.51
N LYS A 165 -9.95 15.10 -12.12
CA LYS A 165 -10.96 15.95 -12.75
C LYS A 165 -10.57 16.23 -14.20
N PRO A 166 -11.41 15.88 -15.19
CA PRO A 166 -11.10 16.16 -16.59
C PRO A 166 -11.19 17.67 -16.86
N SER A 167 -10.44 18.13 -17.87
CA SER A 167 -10.67 19.45 -18.45
C SER A 167 -12.07 19.52 -19.06
N LEU A 168 -12.61 20.74 -19.21
CA LEU A 168 -13.94 20.96 -19.77
C LEU A 168 -14.07 20.34 -21.17
N GLU A 169 -13.09 20.58 -22.04
CA GLU A 169 -13.07 19.99 -23.38
C GLU A 169 -13.04 18.45 -23.36
N GLN A 170 -12.26 17.85 -22.47
CA GLN A 170 -12.21 16.39 -22.32
C GLN A 170 -13.54 15.82 -21.84
N ALA A 171 -14.21 16.49 -20.89
CA ALA A 171 -15.52 16.09 -20.38
C ALA A 171 -16.56 16.12 -21.51
N VAL A 172 -16.68 17.24 -22.23
CA VAL A 172 -17.60 17.39 -23.37
C VAL A 172 -17.32 16.36 -24.47
N LYS A 173 -16.05 16.07 -24.76
CA LYS A 173 -15.68 15.05 -25.75
C LYS A 173 -16.15 13.66 -25.34
N VAL A 174 -16.06 13.31 -24.06
CA VAL A 174 -16.56 12.02 -23.54
C VAL A 174 -18.09 11.99 -23.60
N ASP A 175 -18.76 13.06 -23.16
CA ASP A 175 -20.23 13.14 -23.14
C ASP A 175 -20.83 13.07 -24.55
N LYS A 176 -20.22 13.73 -25.55
CA LYS A 176 -20.64 13.60 -26.95
C LYS A 176 -20.60 12.15 -27.43
N LYS A 177 -19.57 11.38 -27.05
CA LYS A 177 -19.48 9.95 -27.37
C LYS A 177 -20.53 9.12 -26.63
N GLN A 178 -20.73 9.40 -25.34
CA GLN A 178 -21.73 8.70 -24.53
C GLN A 178 -23.16 8.95 -25.03
N ILE A 179 -23.49 10.20 -25.36
CA ILE A 179 -24.79 10.59 -25.94
C ILE A 179 -24.99 9.93 -27.31
N GLY A 180 -23.97 9.92 -28.17
CA GLY A 180 -24.02 9.21 -29.44
C GLY A 180 -24.30 7.72 -29.26
N ALA A 181 -23.58 7.06 -28.36
CA ALA A 181 -23.79 5.65 -28.04
C ALA A 181 -25.19 5.39 -27.43
N TRP A 182 -25.66 6.26 -26.54
CA TRP A 182 -27.01 6.16 -25.96
C TRP A 182 -28.11 6.33 -27.01
N ASN A 183 -27.99 7.33 -27.88
CA ASN A 183 -28.98 7.56 -28.93
C ASN A 183 -29.03 6.41 -29.93
N ASN A 184 -27.87 5.83 -30.27
CA ASN A 184 -27.80 4.62 -31.08
C ASN A 184 -28.47 3.44 -30.38
N TYR A 185 -28.18 3.23 -29.09
CA TYR A 185 -28.85 2.20 -28.28
C TYR A 185 -30.38 2.37 -28.26
N VAL A 186 -30.89 3.59 -28.04
CA VAL A 186 -32.33 3.86 -28.03
C VAL A 186 -32.95 3.62 -29.40
N LYS A 187 -32.26 4.00 -30.49
CA LYS A 187 -32.71 3.72 -31.85
C LYS A 187 -32.82 2.22 -32.10
N THR A 188 -31.78 1.45 -31.77
CA THR A 188 -31.77 -0.01 -31.90
C THR A 188 -32.84 -0.66 -31.02
N ALA A 189 -33.01 -0.19 -29.79
CA ALA A 189 -34.05 -0.69 -28.88
C ALA A 189 -35.47 -0.45 -29.40
N LYS A 190 -35.71 0.65 -30.12
CA LYS A 190 -37.02 0.93 -30.74
C LYS A 190 -37.27 0.11 -32.01
N GLN A 191 -36.22 -0.21 -32.77
CA GLN A 191 -36.32 -1.03 -33.98
C GLN A 191 -36.44 -2.52 -33.64
N HIS A 192 -35.64 -3.01 -32.69
CA HIS A 192 -35.53 -4.43 -32.31
C HIS A 192 -35.70 -4.60 -30.79
N PRO A 193 -36.91 -4.40 -30.24
CA PRO A 193 -37.09 -4.29 -28.79
C PRO A 193 -36.91 -5.61 -28.04
N LYS A 194 -37.30 -6.75 -28.65
CA LYS A 194 -37.13 -8.09 -28.08
C LYS A 194 -35.65 -8.49 -27.99
N GLU A 195 -34.92 -8.35 -29.10
CA GLU A 195 -33.49 -8.68 -29.17
C GLU A 195 -32.67 -7.88 -28.15
N VAL A 196 -32.93 -6.57 -28.04
CA VAL A 196 -32.23 -5.71 -27.07
C VAL A 196 -32.59 -6.05 -25.63
N TRP A 197 -33.83 -6.47 -25.37
CA TRP A 197 -34.23 -6.95 -24.05
C TRP A 197 -33.48 -8.21 -23.66
N GLU A 198 -33.40 -9.19 -24.55
CA GLU A 198 -32.65 -10.44 -24.31
C GLU A 198 -31.17 -10.18 -24.10
N LEU A 199 -30.54 -9.33 -24.92
CA LEU A 199 -29.15 -8.90 -24.73
C LEU A 199 -28.91 -8.25 -23.36
N LYS A 200 -29.88 -7.49 -22.85
CA LYS A 200 -29.80 -6.87 -21.52
C LYS A 200 -29.87 -7.93 -20.41
N GLN A 201 -30.72 -8.94 -20.55
CA GLN A 201 -30.85 -10.04 -19.58
C GLN A 201 -29.62 -10.95 -19.57
N ASN A 202 -29.06 -11.24 -20.75
CA ASN A 202 -27.92 -12.14 -20.93
C ASN A 202 -26.56 -11.48 -20.64
N LYS A 203 -26.54 -10.21 -20.24
CA LYS A 203 -25.30 -9.50 -19.95
C LYS A 203 -24.66 -10.07 -18.67
N PRO A 204 -23.42 -10.61 -18.75
CA PRO A 204 -22.78 -11.19 -17.58
C PRO A 204 -22.56 -10.12 -16.50
N PRO A 205 -22.67 -10.49 -15.21
CA PRO A 205 -22.37 -9.58 -14.12
C PRO A 205 -20.90 -9.15 -14.19
N THR A 206 -20.66 -7.85 -14.06
CA THR A 206 -19.31 -7.29 -13.84
C THR A 206 -18.96 -7.33 -12.35
N LEU A 207 -17.66 -7.27 -12.00
CA LEU A 207 -17.20 -7.26 -10.61
C LEU A 207 -17.88 -6.18 -9.75
N ASN A 208 -18.14 -5.00 -10.33
CA ASN A 208 -18.82 -3.87 -9.67
C ASN A 208 -20.33 -4.10 -9.46
N THR A 209 -20.91 -5.08 -10.13
CA THR A 209 -22.35 -5.37 -10.10
C THR A 209 -22.67 -6.66 -9.35
N LEU A 210 -21.67 -7.36 -8.80
CA LEU A 210 -21.87 -8.63 -8.08
C LEU A 210 -22.70 -8.44 -6.80
N ASN A 211 -22.44 -7.39 -6.02
CA ASN A 211 -23.20 -7.11 -4.79
C ASN A 211 -24.54 -6.41 -5.06
N ASP A 212 -24.59 -5.46 -6.00
CA ASP A 212 -25.80 -4.66 -6.25
C ASP A 212 -26.88 -5.40 -7.05
N GLN A 213 -26.50 -6.39 -7.87
CA GLN A 213 -27.48 -7.10 -8.70
C GLN A 213 -28.35 -8.08 -7.93
N ALA A 214 -27.89 -8.66 -6.83
CA ALA A 214 -28.72 -9.55 -6.02
C ALA A 214 -29.89 -8.76 -5.40
N ALA A 215 -29.59 -7.64 -4.73
CA ALA A 215 -30.60 -6.81 -4.08
C ALA A 215 -31.51 -6.07 -5.09
N SER A 216 -30.96 -5.51 -6.17
CA SER A 216 -31.76 -4.77 -7.17
C SER A 216 -32.68 -5.67 -8.02
N LYS A 217 -32.31 -6.94 -8.25
CA LYS A 217 -33.12 -7.87 -9.06
C LYS A 217 -34.25 -8.52 -8.25
N THR A 218 -34.05 -8.83 -6.97
CA THR A 218 -35.13 -9.28 -6.07
C THR A 218 -36.23 -8.22 -5.93
N VAL A 219 -35.85 -6.94 -5.86
CA VAL A 219 -36.81 -5.81 -5.85
C VAL A 219 -37.59 -5.72 -7.17
N SER A 220 -36.97 -6.06 -8.31
CA SER A 220 -37.62 -6.04 -9.62
C SER A 220 -38.64 -7.17 -9.82
N ALA A 221 -38.36 -8.38 -9.30
CA ALA A 221 -39.30 -9.50 -9.36
C ALA A 221 -40.54 -9.24 -8.49
N LYS A 222 -40.32 -8.72 -7.27
CA LYS A 222 -41.40 -8.31 -6.37
C LYS A 222 -42.29 -7.24 -6.99
N SER A 223 -41.71 -6.16 -7.52
CA SER A 223 -42.47 -5.08 -8.16
C SER A 223 -43.26 -5.55 -9.39
N TYR A 224 -42.73 -6.53 -10.15
CA TYR A 224 -43.45 -7.15 -11.26
C TYR A 224 -44.65 -7.98 -10.78
N ASN A 225 -44.46 -8.82 -9.76
CA ASN A 225 -45.54 -9.62 -9.17
C ASN A 225 -46.63 -8.73 -8.55
N GLU A 226 -46.26 -7.67 -7.83
CA GLU A 226 -47.19 -6.65 -7.31
C GLU A 226 -47.98 -5.96 -8.45
N GLY A 227 -47.32 -5.70 -9.58
CA GLY A 227 -47.95 -5.16 -10.79
C GLY A 227 -48.99 -6.11 -11.39
N LEU A 228 -48.69 -7.42 -11.44
CA LEU A 228 -49.64 -8.44 -11.90
C LEU A 228 -50.84 -8.56 -10.96
N GLU A 229 -50.62 -8.55 -9.65
CA GLU A 229 -51.69 -8.59 -8.66
C GLU A 229 -52.59 -7.37 -8.76
N LYS A 230 -52.02 -6.17 -8.96
CA LYS A 230 -52.80 -4.96 -9.16
C LYS A 230 -53.65 -5.03 -10.43
N ALA A 231 -53.08 -5.51 -11.54
CA ALA A 231 -53.81 -5.69 -12.80
C ALA A 231 -54.95 -6.71 -12.64
N MET A 232 -54.69 -7.84 -11.97
CA MET A 232 -55.70 -8.84 -11.63
C MET A 232 -56.82 -8.24 -10.78
N LEU A 233 -56.50 -7.49 -9.72
CA LEU A 233 -57.51 -6.86 -8.85
C LEU A 233 -58.36 -5.82 -9.61
N GLU A 234 -57.75 -5.03 -10.51
CA GLU A 234 -58.48 -4.12 -11.38
C GLU A 234 -59.43 -4.86 -12.34
N GLU A 235 -59.00 -6.01 -12.87
CA GLU A 235 -59.83 -6.86 -13.72
C GLU A 235 -60.96 -7.56 -12.96
N GLN A 236 -60.69 -8.06 -11.75
CA GLN A 236 -61.70 -8.61 -10.84
C GLN A 236 -62.76 -7.56 -10.48
N ARG A 237 -62.35 -6.31 -10.21
CA ARG A 237 -63.29 -5.20 -9.93
C ARG A 237 -64.18 -4.85 -11.12
N LYS A 238 -63.66 -4.98 -12.36
CA LYS A 238 -64.41 -4.75 -13.61
C LYS A 238 -65.32 -5.94 -13.98
N THR A 239 -65.07 -7.11 -13.41
CA THR A 239 -65.79 -8.34 -13.71
C THR A 239 -66.89 -8.55 -12.68
N THR A 240 -68.11 -8.15 -13.05
CA THR A 240 -69.32 -8.38 -12.27
C THR A 240 -70.30 -9.26 -13.06
N ARG A 241 -71.36 -9.75 -12.42
CA ARG A 241 -72.40 -10.56 -13.10
C ARG A 241 -73.03 -9.81 -14.26
N GLU A 242 -73.18 -8.49 -14.09
CA GLU A 242 -73.73 -7.56 -15.07
C GLU A 242 -72.78 -7.34 -16.25
N SER A 243 -71.48 -7.20 -15.96
CA SER A 243 -70.41 -7.11 -16.97
C SER A 243 -70.30 -8.40 -17.80
N ILE A 244 -70.37 -9.56 -17.14
CA ILE A 244 -70.37 -10.87 -17.82
C ILE A 244 -71.60 -11.03 -18.70
N LEU A 245 -72.79 -10.71 -18.20
CA LEU A 245 -74.04 -10.78 -18.97
C LEU A 245 -74.00 -9.84 -20.19
N SER A 246 -73.55 -8.60 -20.01
CA SER A 246 -73.36 -7.62 -21.10
C SER A 246 -72.42 -8.14 -22.18
N LYS A 247 -71.27 -8.73 -21.79
CA LYS A 247 -70.32 -9.32 -22.74
C LYS A 247 -70.89 -10.54 -23.48
N ILE A 248 -71.64 -11.41 -22.78
CA ILE A 248 -72.35 -12.56 -23.38
C ILE A 248 -73.36 -12.08 -24.42
N LEU A 249 -74.21 -11.11 -24.05
CA LEU A 249 -75.21 -10.54 -24.96
C LEU A 249 -74.57 -9.84 -26.16
N THR A 250 -73.43 -9.17 -25.97
CA THR A 250 -72.69 -8.52 -27.07
C THR A 250 -72.16 -9.52 -28.09
N VAL A 251 -71.61 -10.65 -27.64
CA VAL A 251 -71.13 -11.71 -28.55
C VAL A 251 -72.28 -12.44 -29.23
N ALA A 252 -73.42 -12.58 -28.55
CA ALA A 252 -74.57 -13.29 -29.07
C ALA A 252 -75.52 -12.43 -29.93
N ALA A 253 -75.40 -11.09 -29.90
CA ALA A 253 -76.28 -10.16 -30.63
C ALA A 253 -76.25 -10.33 -32.15
N ASN A 254 -75.12 -10.79 -32.71
CA ASN A 254 -74.89 -10.84 -34.15
C ASN A 254 -74.98 -12.24 -34.76
N LYS A 255 -75.47 -13.24 -34.02
CA LYS A 255 -75.52 -14.65 -34.48
C LYS A 255 -76.85 -15.34 -34.14
N PRO A 256 -77.41 -16.17 -35.04
CA PRO A 256 -78.55 -17.04 -34.74
C PRO A 256 -78.18 -18.07 -33.66
N VAL A 257 -79.17 -18.55 -32.88
CA VAL A 257 -78.92 -19.40 -31.69
C VAL A 257 -78.34 -20.75 -32.07
N GLU A 258 -78.71 -21.22 -33.25
CA GLU A 258 -78.39 -22.51 -33.84
C GLU A 258 -76.90 -22.59 -34.26
N GLU A 259 -76.27 -21.43 -34.50
CA GLU A 259 -74.86 -21.31 -34.88
C GLU A 259 -73.93 -20.97 -33.70
N LEU A 260 -74.49 -20.71 -32.51
CA LEU A 260 -73.71 -20.37 -31.32
C LEU A 260 -73.15 -21.63 -30.65
N GLN A 261 -71.87 -21.88 -30.92
CA GLN A 261 -71.06 -22.89 -30.22
C GLN A 261 -70.38 -22.29 -28.98
N PRO A 262 -70.04 -23.10 -27.95
CA PRO A 262 -69.28 -22.65 -26.78
C PRO A 262 -67.99 -21.90 -27.15
N GLU A 263 -67.35 -22.27 -28.25
CA GLU A 263 -66.17 -21.64 -28.83
C GLU A 263 -66.30 -20.13 -29.04
N ALA A 264 -67.52 -19.63 -29.33
CA ALA A 264 -67.75 -18.21 -29.57
C ALA A 264 -67.52 -17.35 -28.32
N PHE A 265 -67.67 -17.93 -27.13
CA PHE A 265 -67.50 -17.23 -25.85
C PHE A 265 -66.08 -17.34 -25.27
N LYS A 266 -65.17 -18.12 -25.90
CA LYS A 266 -63.77 -18.29 -25.44
C LYS A 266 -62.97 -16.98 -25.37
N SER A 267 -63.31 -16.00 -26.19
CA SER A 267 -62.67 -14.67 -26.20
C SER A 267 -62.97 -13.84 -24.94
N ILE A 268 -64.06 -14.16 -24.23
CA ILE A 268 -64.48 -13.49 -22.99
C ILE A 268 -64.25 -14.37 -21.77
N LEU A 269 -64.54 -15.67 -21.90
CA LEU A 269 -64.42 -16.68 -20.86
C LEU A 269 -63.47 -17.78 -21.35
N PRO A 270 -62.18 -17.71 -21.00
CA PRO A 270 -61.16 -18.63 -21.54
C PRO A 270 -61.37 -20.09 -21.14
N ASN A 271 -62.06 -20.33 -20.01
CA ASN A 271 -62.39 -21.68 -19.56
C ASN A 271 -63.55 -22.28 -20.39
N ARG A 272 -63.34 -23.50 -20.91
CA ARG A 272 -64.29 -24.20 -21.79
C ARG A 272 -65.64 -24.47 -21.11
N ASP A 273 -65.62 -24.78 -19.81
CA ASP A 273 -66.83 -25.07 -19.06
C ASP A 273 -67.66 -23.80 -18.82
N ASP A 274 -66.98 -22.68 -18.56
CA ASP A 274 -67.63 -21.37 -18.38
C ASP A 274 -68.23 -20.86 -19.69
N ALA A 275 -67.56 -21.08 -20.82
CA ALA A 275 -68.08 -20.76 -22.15
C ALA A 275 -69.34 -21.58 -22.50
N SER A 276 -69.40 -22.86 -22.08
CA SER A 276 -70.58 -23.72 -22.22
C SER A 276 -71.73 -23.29 -21.31
N LYS A 277 -71.43 -22.91 -20.06
CA LYS A 277 -72.40 -22.34 -19.11
C LYS A 277 -72.94 -20.98 -19.57
N ALA A 278 -72.11 -20.14 -20.16
CA ALA A 278 -72.52 -18.85 -20.73
C ALA A 278 -73.47 -19.03 -21.92
N LEU A 279 -73.21 -20.01 -22.80
CA LEU A 279 -74.12 -20.38 -23.88
C LEU A 279 -75.48 -20.86 -23.32
N ASN A 280 -75.45 -21.68 -22.26
CA ASN A 280 -76.67 -22.14 -21.59
C ASN A 280 -77.47 -20.98 -20.97
N ALA A 281 -76.79 -20.06 -20.27
CA ALA A 281 -77.42 -18.86 -19.73
C ALA A 281 -78.09 -18.00 -20.82
N TYR A 282 -77.44 -17.85 -21.98
CA TYR A 282 -78.01 -17.12 -23.12
C TYR A 282 -79.23 -17.83 -23.73
N LYS A 283 -79.16 -19.15 -23.93
CA LYS A 283 -80.29 -19.96 -24.44
C LYS A 283 -81.50 -19.85 -23.53
N ILE A 284 -81.31 -20.02 -22.23
CA ILE A 284 -82.36 -19.88 -21.20
C ILE A 284 -83.00 -18.48 -21.23
N LEU A 285 -82.20 -17.42 -21.43
CA LEU A 285 -82.72 -16.05 -21.50
C LEU A 285 -83.48 -15.77 -22.81
N LYS A 286 -83.04 -16.38 -23.93
CA LYS A 286 -83.64 -16.18 -25.26
C LYS A 286 -84.90 -17.00 -25.49
N GLU A 287 -84.94 -18.25 -25.03
CA GLU A 287 -86.13 -19.12 -25.05
C GLU A 287 -87.30 -18.54 -24.23
N ALA A 288 -86.99 -17.69 -23.24
CA ALA A 288 -87.95 -17.05 -22.36
C ALA A 288 -88.35 -15.63 -22.78
N GLU A 289 -87.85 -15.13 -23.92
CA GLU A 289 -88.02 -13.74 -24.37
C GLU A 289 -87.74 -12.69 -23.28
N ALA A 290 -86.71 -12.93 -22.47
CA ALA A 290 -86.42 -12.09 -21.32
C ALA A 290 -86.14 -10.63 -21.73
N SER A 291 -86.67 -9.67 -20.95
CA SER A 291 -86.60 -8.23 -21.24
C SER A 291 -85.19 -7.60 -21.33
N VAL A 292 -84.14 -8.38 -21.06
CA VAL A 292 -82.72 -8.02 -21.13
C VAL A 292 -82.06 -8.47 -22.44
N VAL A 293 -82.66 -9.42 -23.18
CA VAL A 293 -82.13 -9.90 -24.46
C VAL A 293 -82.16 -8.77 -25.48
N GLY A 294 -81.03 -8.50 -26.13
CA GLY A 294 -80.85 -7.37 -27.06
C GLY A 294 -80.34 -6.07 -26.43
N LYS A 295 -80.23 -5.98 -25.09
CA LYS A 295 -79.62 -4.84 -24.39
C LYS A 295 -78.17 -5.14 -24.03
N THR A 296 -77.23 -4.50 -24.69
CA THR A 296 -75.79 -4.76 -24.53
C THR A 296 -75.11 -3.90 -23.45
N SER A 297 -75.79 -2.89 -22.90
CA SER A 297 -75.28 -2.03 -21.83
C SER A 297 -75.22 -2.74 -20.47
N VAL A 298 -74.19 -2.45 -19.69
CA VAL A 298 -73.98 -2.98 -18.34
C VAL A 298 -75.06 -2.44 -17.37
N GLU A 299 -75.53 -1.22 -17.55
CA GLU A 299 -76.58 -0.59 -16.74
C GLU A 299 -77.93 -1.30 -16.89
N ASP A 300 -78.28 -1.73 -18.10
CA ASP A 300 -79.52 -2.46 -18.37
C ASP A 300 -79.45 -3.90 -17.85
N CYS A 301 -78.29 -4.55 -17.97
CA CYS A 301 -78.01 -5.84 -17.34
C CYS A 301 -78.10 -5.74 -15.81
N LYS A 302 -77.63 -4.64 -15.23
CA LYS A 302 -77.69 -4.36 -13.79
C LYS A 302 -79.12 -4.24 -13.30
N LYS A 303 -79.97 -3.48 -14.01
CA LYS A 303 -81.40 -3.37 -13.69
C LYS A 303 -82.03 -4.76 -13.61
N TYR A 304 -81.87 -5.58 -14.66
CA TYR A 304 -82.43 -6.93 -14.73
C TYR A 304 -81.91 -7.89 -13.65
N ILE A 305 -80.61 -7.85 -13.34
CA ILE A 305 -80.02 -8.69 -12.29
C ILE A 305 -80.49 -8.26 -10.90
N SER A 306 -80.72 -6.96 -10.68
CA SER A 306 -81.18 -6.41 -9.39
C SER A 306 -82.68 -6.52 -9.13
N THR A 307 -83.50 -6.76 -10.16
CA THR A 307 -84.97 -6.92 -10.05
C THR A 307 -85.34 -8.02 -9.05
N LYS A 308 -86.23 -7.70 -8.10
CA LYS A 308 -86.75 -8.66 -7.11
C LYS A 308 -87.71 -9.65 -7.78
N SER A 309 -87.84 -10.86 -7.22
CA SER A 309 -88.72 -11.91 -7.76
C SER A 309 -90.18 -11.47 -7.91
N THR A 310 -90.63 -10.49 -7.12
CA THR A 310 -91.98 -9.91 -7.13
C THR A 310 -92.24 -8.87 -8.22
N GLU A 311 -91.19 -8.40 -8.90
CA GLU A 311 -91.23 -7.30 -9.88
C GLU A 311 -91.17 -7.79 -11.34
N PHE A 312 -91.07 -9.10 -11.56
CA PHE A 312 -91.12 -9.72 -12.89
C PHE A 312 -92.57 -9.89 -13.36
N LYS A 313 -92.80 -9.83 -14.69
CA LYS A 313 -94.17 -9.84 -15.26
C LYS A 313 -94.86 -11.20 -15.11
N SER A 314 -94.08 -12.29 -14.99
CA SER A 314 -94.60 -13.64 -14.74
C SER A 314 -93.76 -14.41 -13.73
N LYS A 315 -94.38 -15.40 -13.07
CA LYS A 315 -93.68 -16.35 -12.18
C LYS A 315 -92.61 -17.17 -12.93
N ASP A 316 -92.83 -17.42 -14.22
CA ASP A 316 -91.89 -18.13 -15.08
C ASP A 316 -90.67 -17.26 -15.43
N GLU A 317 -90.86 -15.97 -15.72
CA GLU A 317 -89.77 -15.00 -15.94
C GLU A 317 -88.91 -14.85 -14.68
N ALA A 318 -89.52 -14.81 -13.49
CA ALA A 318 -88.80 -14.78 -12.22
C ALA A 318 -87.97 -16.06 -11.98
N ARG A 319 -88.51 -17.24 -12.32
CA ARG A 319 -87.82 -18.54 -12.20
C ARG A 319 -86.62 -18.62 -13.14
N ILE A 320 -86.79 -18.17 -14.38
CA ILE A 320 -85.77 -18.17 -15.43
C ILE A 320 -84.67 -17.15 -15.13
N ALA A 321 -85.04 -15.94 -14.67
CA ALA A 321 -84.09 -14.95 -14.18
C ALA A 321 -83.28 -15.51 -12.99
N SER A 322 -83.91 -16.27 -12.08
CA SER A 322 -83.21 -16.93 -10.97
C SER A 322 -82.24 -18.02 -11.46
N GLN A 323 -82.61 -18.81 -12.46
CA GLN A 323 -81.74 -19.82 -13.07
C GLN A 323 -80.55 -19.19 -13.80
N ALA A 324 -80.79 -18.16 -14.61
CA ALA A 324 -79.74 -17.40 -15.29
C ALA A 324 -78.81 -16.69 -14.27
N LYS A 325 -79.35 -16.09 -13.20
CA LYS A 325 -78.56 -15.49 -12.11
C LYS A 325 -77.67 -16.53 -11.43
N LYS A 326 -78.16 -17.77 -11.23
CA LYS A 326 -77.38 -18.87 -10.66
C LYS A 326 -76.23 -19.29 -11.58
N ILE A 327 -76.49 -19.47 -12.87
CA ILE A 327 -75.45 -19.82 -13.85
C ILE A 327 -74.41 -18.70 -13.97
N LEU A 328 -74.83 -17.44 -14.03
CA LEU A 328 -73.92 -16.28 -14.07
C LEU A 328 -73.08 -16.14 -12.80
N LEU A 329 -73.61 -16.54 -11.63
CA LEU A 329 -72.87 -16.55 -10.37
C LEU A 329 -71.81 -17.66 -10.36
N GLU A 330 -72.13 -18.85 -10.88
CA GLU A 330 -71.15 -19.93 -11.06
C GLU A 330 -70.04 -19.53 -12.04
N VAL A 331 -70.40 -18.93 -13.18
CA VAL A 331 -69.44 -18.44 -14.19
C VAL A 331 -68.58 -17.31 -13.62
N LEU A 332 -69.16 -16.39 -12.84
CA LEU A 332 -68.39 -15.34 -12.18
C LEU A 332 -67.37 -15.94 -11.19
N SER A 333 -67.80 -16.86 -10.33
CA SER A 333 -66.91 -17.50 -9.36
C SER A 333 -65.76 -18.25 -10.05
N SER A 334 -66.07 -19.01 -11.10
CA SER A 334 -65.07 -19.76 -11.87
C SER A 334 -64.12 -18.84 -12.64
N HIS A 335 -64.63 -17.76 -13.22
CA HIS A 335 -63.80 -16.79 -13.96
C HIS A 335 -62.89 -15.96 -13.03
N LEU A 336 -63.37 -15.56 -11.85
CA LEU A 336 -62.53 -14.88 -10.86
C LEU A 336 -61.40 -15.79 -10.36
N GLU A 337 -61.68 -17.08 -10.18
CA GLU A 337 -60.67 -18.08 -9.84
C GLU A 337 -59.68 -18.33 -10.99
N PHE A 338 -60.17 -18.34 -12.23
CA PHE A 338 -59.30 -18.37 -13.42
C PHE A 338 -58.33 -17.18 -13.46
N LEU A 339 -58.81 -15.95 -13.18
CA LEU A 339 -57.95 -14.77 -13.12
C LEU A 339 -56.88 -14.89 -12.02
N ARG A 340 -57.25 -15.47 -10.87
CA ARG A 340 -56.33 -15.74 -9.75
C ARG A 340 -55.25 -16.75 -10.15
N ILE A 341 -55.64 -17.90 -10.70
CA ILE A 341 -54.72 -18.96 -11.15
C ILE A 341 -53.78 -18.44 -12.25
N ASN A 342 -54.31 -17.68 -13.21
CA ASN A 342 -53.51 -17.10 -14.29
C ASN A 342 -52.49 -16.08 -13.77
N CYS A 343 -52.87 -15.25 -12.79
CA CYS A 343 -51.95 -14.35 -12.11
C CYS A 343 -50.85 -15.14 -11.39
N GLU A 344 -51.21 -16.18 -10.65
CA GLU A 344 -50.25 -17.00 -9.89
C GLU A 344 -49.26 -17.73 -10.80
N ASN A 345 -49.73 -18.29 -11.92
CA ASN A 345 -48.88 -18.93 -12.93
C ASN A 345 -47.96 -17.95 -13.67
N SER A 346 -48.34 -16.67 -13.73
CA SER A 346 -47.56 -15.61 -14.39
C SER A 346 -46.53 -14.95 -13.46
N LYS A 347 -46.60 -15.20 -12.14
CA LYS A 347 -45.61 -14.73 -11.18
C LYS A 347 -44.27 -15.41 -11.41
N ILE A 348 -43.21 -14.68 -11.10
CA ILE A 348 -41.84 -15.20 -11.13
C ILE A 348 -41.30 -15.38 -9.70
N PRO A 349 -40.47 -16.40 -9.45
CA PRO A 349 -39.79 -16.57 -8.16
C PRO A 349 -38.98 -15.33 -7.77
N GLU A 350 -38.92 -15.01 -6.47
CA GLU A 350 -38.25 -13.81 -5.94
C GLU A 350 -36.71 -13.79 -6.14
N GLY A 351 -36.14 -14.86 -6.71
CA GLY A 351 -34.72 -14.95 -7.10
C GLY A 351 -34.47 -15.03 -8.61
N SER A 352 -35.49 -14.89 -9.45
CA SER A 352 -35.35 -15.01 -10.90
C SER A 352 -34.41 -13.95 -11.48
N ILE A 353 -33.42 -14.41 -12.25
CA ILE A 353 -32.41 -13.53 -12.87
C ILE A 353 -32.95 -12.89 -14.16
N SER A 354 -33.87 -13.58 -14.86
CA SER A 354 -34.47 -13.15 -16.11
C SER A 354 -35.90 -12.64 -15.89
N MET A 355 -36.18 -11.44 -16.42
CA MET A 355 -37.51 -10.85 -16.40
C MET A 355 -38.25 -11.13 -17.73
N PRO A 356 -39.58 -11.38 -17.70
CA PRO A 356 -40.40 -11.46 -18.89
C PRO A 356 -40.29 -10.19 -19.74
N TYR A 357 -40.36 -10.34 -21.06
CA TYR A 357 -40.26 -9.22 -21.99
C TYR A 357 -41.41 -8.21 -21.77
N SER A 358 -41.06 -6.95 -21.53
CA SER A 358 -42.02 -5.85 -21.43
C SER A 358 -42.11 -5.08 -22.77
N PRO A 359 -43.27 -5.09 -23.46
CA PRO A 359 -43.45 -4.40 -24.73
C PRO A 359 -43.23 -2.88 -24.66
N ASP A 360 -43.45 -2.29 -23.49
CA ASP A 360 -43.32 -0.84 -23.27
C ASP A 360 -41.91 -0.40 -22.88
N PHE A 361 -40.98 -1.34 -22.66
CA PHE A 361 -39.59 -1.01 -22.30
C PHE A 361 -38.97 -0.05 -23.32
N ALA A 362 -39.01 -0.39 -24.60
CA ALA A 362 -38.42 0.42 -25.66
C ALA A 362 -39.14 1.77 -25.86
N LYS A 363 -40.46 1.81 -25.61
CA LYS A 363 -41.26 3.05 -25.70
C LYS A 363 -40.88 4.06 -24.62
N LYS A 364 -40.53 3.59 -23.41
CA LYS A 364 -40.12 4.45 -22.29
C LYS A 364 -38.74 5.10 -22.49
N LEU A 365 -37.91 4.57 -23.40
CA LEU A 365 -36.58 5.10 -23.66
C LEU A 365 -36.62 6.42 -24.47
N LYS A 366 -35.97 7.44 -23.93
CA LYS A 366 -35.82 8.78 -24.54
C LYS A 366 -34.39 9.00 -25.02
N THR A 367 -34.25 9.55 -26.21
CA THR A 367 -32.96 10.03 -26.74
C THR A 367 -32.56 11.32 -26.02
N HIS A 368 -31.28 11.64 -26.10
CA HIS A 368 -30.72 12.88 -25.57
C HIS A 368 -30.35 13.83 -26.73
N ALA A 369 -30.56 15.13 -26.54
CA ALA A 369 -30.14 16.15 -27.52
C ALA A 369 -28.61 16.16 -27.70
N LYS A 370 -28.13 16.55 -28.88
CA LYS A 370 -26.69 16.72 -29.09
C LYS A 370 -26.19 17.92 -28.27
N LEU A 371 -24.98 17.81 -27.74
CA LEU A 371 -24.34 18.92 -27.03
C LEU A 371 -23.73 19.91 -28.01
N ASP A 372 -24.01 21.19 -27.78
CA ASP A 372 -23.27 22.28 -28.38
C ASP A 372 -21.92 22.41 -27.67
N LYS A 373 -20.81 22.33 -28.41
CA LYS A 373 -19.47 22.41 -27.79
C LYS A 373 -19.13 23.85 -27.45
N ASP A 374 -19.46 24.77 -28.35
CA ASP A 374 -18.92 26.12 -28.30
C ASP A 374 -19.63 26.92 -27.20
N ALA A 375 -20.96 26.78 -27.11
CA ALA A 375 -21.74 27.34 -25.99
C ALA A 375 -21.29 26.83 -24.61
N ILE A 376 -20.93 25.54 -24.49
CA ILE A 376 -20.48 24.95 -23.22
C ILE A 376 -19.06 25.43 -22.85
N LEU A 377 -18.21 25.68 -23.84
CA LEU A 377 -16.87 26.19 -23.59
C LEU A 377 -16.90 27.67 -23.16
N GLU A 378 -17.89 28.44 -23.62
CA GLU A 378 -18.14 29.81 -23.16
C GLU A 378 -18.75 29.85 -21.75
N ASP A 379 -19.75 29.00 -21.49
CA ASP A 379 -20.37 28.87 -20.17
C ASP A 379 -20.66 27.40 -19.82
N GLU A 380 -19.92 26.87 -18.82
CA GLU A 380 -20.07 25.50 -18.33
C GLU A 380 -21.48 25.22 -17.79
N SER A 381 -22.22 26.24 -17.34
CA SER A 381 -23.57 26.11 -16.80
C SER A 381 -24.61 25.72 -17.85
N THR A 382 -24.33 26.00 -19.13
CA THR A 382 -25.21 25.66 -20.26
C THR A 382 -25.24 24.15 -20.54
N ALA A 383 -24.31 23.37 -19.97
CA ALA A 383 -24.19 21.95 -20.20
C ALA A 383 -25.34 21.15 -19.55
N LYS A 384 -26.32 20.79 -20.37
CA LYS A 384 -27.44 19.91 -19.96
C LYS A 384 -27.16 18.47 -20.39
N VAL A 385 -26.69 17.65 -19.44
CA VAL A 385 -26.51 16.21 -19.64
C VAL A 385 -27.40 15.44 -18.66
N ASN A 386 -28.30 14.62 -19.21
CA ASN A 386 -29.20 13.75 -18.44
C ASN A 386 -29.24 12.35 -19.04
N LEU A 387 -28.26 11.52 -18.66
CA LEU A 387 -28.17 10.11 -19.03
C LEU A 387 -28.60 9.23 -17.83
N PRO A 388 -29.03 7.98 -18.05
CA PRO A 388 -29.48 7.11 -16.95
C PRO A 388 -28.45 6.92 -15.83
N TRP A 389 -27.16 7.02 -16.14
CA TRP A 389 -26.04 6.84 -15.20
C TRP A 389 -25.32 8.15 -14.84
N GLN A 390 -25.72 9.29 -15.42
CA GLN A 390 -24.99 10.54 -15.26
C GLN A 390 -25.90 11.76 -15.34
N LYS A 391 -25.79 12.64 -14.34
CA LYS A 391 -26.42 13.95 -14.29
C LYS A 391 -25.32 15.01 -14.30
N GLY A 392 -25.30 15.89 -15.30
CA GLY A 392 -24.22 16.86 -15.52
C GLY A 392 -23.04 16.30 -16.33
N LEU A 393 -22.01 17.12 -16.56
CA LEU A 393 -20.85 16.75 -17.38
C LEU A 393 -20.01 15.64 -16.74
N PHE A 394 -19.37 14.81 -17.58
CA PHE A 394 -18.55 13.69 -17.13
C PHE A 394 -17.41 14.15 -16.21
N GLY A 395 -17.48 13.75 -14.94
CA GLY A 395 -16.48 14.07 -13.93
C GLY A 395 -16.48 15.51 -13.44
N ARG A 396 -17.52 16.28 -13.78
CA ARG A 396 -17.67 17.71 -13.45
C ARG A 396 -19.10 18.04 -13.00
N GLN A 397 -19.78 17.10 -12.34
CA GLN A 397 -21.13 17.34 -11.82
C GLN A 397 -21.16 18.53 -10.83
N ASP A 398 -20.12 18.68 -10.02
CA ASP A 398 -19.84 19.88 -9.22
C ASP A 398 -18.51 20.51 -9.70
N PRO A 399 -18.56 21.62 -10.45
CA PRO A 399 -17.39 22.31 -10.97
C PRO A 399 -16.55 23.00 -9.88
N SER A 400 -17.11 23.30 -8.72
CA SER A 400 -16.38 23.96 -7.62
C SER A 400 -15.33 23.04 -6.99
N LYS A 401 -15.57 21.73 -7.02
CA LYS A 401 -14.68 20.74 -6.42
C LYS A 401 -13.43 20.48 -7.28
N PRO A 402 -12.26 20.24 -6.67
CA PRO A 402 -11.01 20.04 -7.39
C PRO A 402 -10.83 18.62 -7.95
N TYR A 403 -11.71 17.68 -7.58
CA TYR A 403 -11.65 16.27 -7.96
C TYR A 403 -12.81 15.87 -8.88
N PHE A 404 -12.75 14.66 -9.43
CA PHE A 404 -13.83 14.11 -10.25
C PHE A 404 -15.13 14.01 -9.44
N SER A 405 -16.22 14.61 -9.94
CA SER A 405 -17.55 14.61 -9.29
C SER A 405 -18.58 13.85 -10.15
N PRO A 406 -19.34 12.89 -9.58
CA PRO A 406 -19.33 12.41 -8.18
C PRO A 406 -18.04 11.66 -7.84
N TRP A 407 -17.61 11.72 -6.58
CA TRP A 407 -16.30 11.17 -6.18
C TRP A 407 -16.21 9.68 -6.49
N THR A 408 -15.12 9.30 -7.15
CA THR A 408 -14.81 7.91 -7.46
C THR A 408 -13.34 7.62 -7.16
N PRO A 409 -13.01 6.42 -6.66
CA PRO A 409 -11.63 6.08 -6.33
C PRO A 409 -10.68 6.19 -7.52
N ARG A 410 -9.44 6.55 -7.22
CA ARG A 410 -8.32 6.62 -8.16
C ARG A 410 -8.19 5.31 -8.94
N GLN A 411 -7.84 5.45 -10.21
CA GLN A 411 -7.53 4.31 -11.07
C GLN A 411 -6.42 3.46 -10.44
N PHE A 412 -6.68 2.16 -10.26
CA PHE A 412 -5.76 1.19 -9.65
C PHE A 412 -5.42 1.39 -8.16
N LEU A 413 -6.24 2.13 -7.40
CA LEU A 413 -6.03 2.28 -5.95
C LEU A 413 -5.93 0.93 -5.23
N GLY A 414 -6.75 -0.05 -5.62
CA GLY A 414 -6.76 -1.39 -5.01
C GLY A 414 -5.41 -2.13 -5.04
N ALA A 415 -4.54 -1.85 -6.01
CA ALA A 415 -3.20 -2.47 -6.08
C ALA A 415 -2.20 -1.91 -5.05
N PHE A 416 -2.52 -0.75 -4.45
CA PHE A 416 -1.65 -0.05 -3.50
C PHE A 416 -2.27 0.11 -2.11
N ALA A 417 -3.53 -0.29 -1.93
CA ALA A 417 -4.27 -0.17 -0.68
C ALA A 417 -3.77 -1.22 0.34
N VAL A 418 -2.62 -0.95 0.94
CA VAL A 418 -2.00 -1.75 2.01
C VAL A 418 -2.14 -0.98 3.30
N LEU A 419 -2.98 -1.48 4.22
CA LEU A 419 -3.17 -0.86 5.52
C LEU A 419 -1.93 -1.08 6.41
N PRO A 420 -1.33 -0.01 6.96
CA PRO A 420 -0.20 -0.11 7.88
C PRO A 420 -0.66 -0.56 9.27
N HIS A 421 0.19 -1.31 9.97
CA HIS A 421 -0.10 -1.77 11.34
C HIS A 421 0.20 -0.70 12.40
N HIS A 422 1.12 0.21 12.10
CA HIS A 422 1.59 1.22 13.04
C HIS A 422 0.74 2.51 13.05
N LEU A 423 -0.32 2.57 12.24
CA LEU A 423 -1.26 3.68 12.18
C LEU A 423 -2.69 3.18 12.36
N GLU A 424 -3.48 3.89 13.16
CA GLU A 424 -4.93 3.75 13.18
C GLU A 424 -5.55 4.88 12.34
N ILE A 425 -6.45 4.56 11.41
CA ILE A 425 -6.91 5.51 10.38
C ILE A 425 -8.43 5.61 10.37
N SER A 426 -8.95 6.84 10.51
CA SER A 426 -10.36 7.17 10.26
C SER A 426 -10.49 7.93 8.94
N PHE A 427 -11.00 7.26 7.90
CA PHE A 427 -11.19 7.87 6.58
C PHE A 427 -12.32 8.89 6.53
N GLU A 428 -13.36 8.73 7.37
CA GLU A 428 -14.50 9.65 7.44
C GLU A 428 -14.06 11.06 7.85
N THR A 429 -13.19 11.15 8.86
CA THR A 429 -12.70 12.41 9.40
C THR A 429 -11.35 12.82 8.81
N CYS A 430 -10.71 11.96 8.02
CA CYS A 430 -9.33 12.14 7.54
C CYS A 430 -8.30 12.36 8.66
N HIS A 431 -8.48 11.65 9.78
CA HIS A 431 -7.54 11.61 10.92
C HIS A 431 -6.81 10.26 10.98
N ALA A 432 -5.59 10.26 11.47
CA ALA A 432 -4.85 9.06 11.81
C ALA A 432 -4.01 9.25 13.06
N VAL A 433 -3.88 8.18 13.85
CA VAL A 433 -3.06 8.14 15.07
C VAL A 433 -1.80 7.35 14.78
N TYR A 434 -0.64 7.92 15.12
CA TYR A 434 0.64 7.22 15.07
C TYR A 434 0.78 6.35 16.32
N LEU A 435 0.50 5.05 16.24
CA LEU A 435 0.44 4.18 17.41
C LEU A 435 1.83 3.90 17.99
N ALA A 436 2.77 3.50 17.13
CA ALA A 436 4.12 3.12 17.52
C ALA A 436 5.11 3.23 16.34
N ASP A 437 6.41 3.21 16.63
CA ASP A 437 7.43 3.00 15.60
C ASP A 437 7.28 1.57 15.03
N PRO A 438 7.34 1.35 13.70
CA PRO A 438 7.16 0.03 13.12
C PRO A 438 8.26 -0.94 13.57
N VAL A 439 7.88 -2.17 13.88
CA VAL A 439 8.79 -3.21 14.39
C VAL A 439 8.77 -4.48 13.53
N ALA A 440 9.80 -5.32 13.68
CA ALA A 440 9.81 -6.68 13.14
C ALA A 440 9.25 -7.67 14.17
N ARG A 441 8.40 -8.58 13.70
CA ARG A 441 7.77 -9.66 14.48
C ARG A 441 8.12 -11.01 13.84
N PRO A 442 7.96 -12.12 14.56
CA PRO A 442 8.01 -13.43 13.93
C PRO A 442 7.15 -13.52 12.66
N GLY A 443 7.78 -13.88 11.54
CA GLY A 443 7.13 -14.06 10.25
C GLY A 443 6.87 -12.80 9.41
N HIS A 444 6.93 -11.58 9.97
CA HIS A 444 6.64 -10.37 9.20
C HIS A 444 7.31 -9.08 9.74
N SER A 445 7.21 -8.01 8.95
CA SER A 445 7.75 -6.68 9.28
C SER A 445 6.69 -5.63 9.00
N GLU A 446 6.51 -4.70 9.92
CA GLU A 446 5.53 -3.62 9.77
C GLU A 446 5.97 -2.53 8.76
N VAL A 447 7.26 -2.52 8.37
CA VAL A 447 7.78 -1.67 7.28
C VAL A 447 7.28 -2.18 5.93
N ILE A 448 6.36 -1.45 5.32
CA ILE A 448 5.77 -1.80 4.02
C ILE A 448 6.80 -1.56 2.89
N SER A 449 7.20 -2.63 2.21
CA SER A 449 8.22 -2.62 1.17
C SER A 449 7.87 -3.62 0.05
N PRO A 450 8.07 -3.27 -1.24
CA PRO A 450 7.90 -4.20 -2.36
C PRO A 450 9.10 -5.15 -2.55
N TYR A 451 10.12 -5.06 -1.70
CA TYR A 451 11.34 -5.87 -1.74
C TYR A 451 11.40 -6.83 -0.56
N GLY A 452 11.80 -8.08 -0.81
CA GLY A 452 12.00 -9.11 0.22
C GLY A 452 13.32 -8.98 0.98
N LEU A 453 13.45 -9.83 2.00
CA LEU A 453 14.54 -9.81 2.99
C LEU A 453 15.96 -9.78 2.39
N PRO A 454 16.34 -10.62 1.40
CA PRO A 454 17.72 -10.63 0.87
C PRO A 454 18.16 -9.29 0.27
N THR A 455 17.20 -8.50 -0.24
CA THR A 455 17.47 -7.17 -0.78
C THR A 455 17.67 -6.15 0.33
N HIS A 456 16.90 -6.24 1.40
CA HIS A 456 17.08 -5.38 2.57
C HIS A 456 18.37 -5.67 3.33
N GLU A 457 18.78 -6.94 3.48
CA GLU A 457 20.07 -7.31 4.10
C GLU A 457 21.25 -6.67 3.35
N ARG A 458 21.24 -6.74 2.02
CA ARG A 458 22.28 -6.13 1.18
C ARG A 458 22.26 -4.60 1.28
N ALA A 459 21.08 -3.98 1.37
CA ALA A 459 20.97 -2.55 1.60
C ALA A 459 21.49 -2.16 2.99
N PHE A 460 21.16 -2.93 4.03
CA PHE A 460 21.68 -2.75 5.38
C PHE A 460 23.21 -2.86 5.40
N LEU A 461 23.78 -3.91 4.80
CA LEU A 461 25.23 -4.09 4.70
C LEU A 461 25.94 -2.94 3.96
N TYR A 462 25.25 -2.29 3.01
CA TYR A 462 25.77 -1.11 2.34
C TYR A 462 25.82 0.12 3.26
N TYR A 463 24.83 0.28 4.14
CA TYR A 463 24.69 1.45 5.01
C TYR A 463 25.33 1.32 6.39
N ALA A 464 25.34 0.11 6.96
CA ALA A 464 25.95 -0.20 8.26
C ALA A 464 27.46 0.04 8.25
N ARG A 465 28.12 -0.21 7.11
CA ARG A 465 29.55 0.05 6.92
C ARG A 465 29.80 1.53 6.57
N LYS A 466 29.51 2.43 7.51
CA LYS A 466 30.03 3.81 7.48
C LYS A 466 31.57 3.78 7.51
N GLY A 467 32.21 4.76 6.88
CA GLY A 467 33.67 4.98 7.01
C GLY A 467 34.56 4.19 6.04
N ILE A 468 34.29 2.91 5.78
CA ILE A 468 35.24 2.03 5.08
C ILE A 468 35.66 2.50 3.68
N LEU A 469 34.76 3.10 2.89
CA LEU A 469 35.16 3.55 1.54
C LEU A 469 36.08 4.77 1.59
N GLU A 470 35.83 5.72 2.48
CA GLU A 470 36.69 6.89 2.61
C GLU A 470 38.01 6.51 3.32
N GLN A 471 37.94 5.64 4.33
CA GLN A 471 39.11 5.06 4.97
C GLN A 471 39.95 4.26 3.96
N ALA A 472 39.37 3.38 3.15
CA ALA A 472 40.08 2.62 2.13
C ALA A 472 40.66 3.51 1.02
N LYS A 473 40.00 4.62 0.67
CA LYS A 473 40.58 5.62 -0.25
C LYS A 473 41.78 6.33 0.37
N ASN A 474 41.71 6.69 1.66
CA ASN A 474 42.82 7.29 2.37
C ASN A 474 43.99 6.31 2.53
N GLU A 475 43.71 5.05 2.91
CA GLU A 475 44.71 3.99 2.98
C GLU A 475 45.35 3.73 1.60
N LEU A 476 44.57 3.73 0.52
CA LEU A 476 45.11 3.63 -0.84
C LEU A 476 46.01 4.83 -1.18
N ARG A 477 45.60 6.05 -0.83
CA ARG A 477 46.40 7.26 -1.04
C ARG A 477 47.75 7.17 -0.32
N TRP A 478 47.77 6.69 0.93
CA TRP A 478 49.00 6.46 1.67
C TRP A 478 49.88 5.39 1.04
N ILE A 479 49.31 4.25 0.63
CA ILE A 479 50.04 3.21 -0.13
C ILE A 479 50.69 3.80 -1.40
N GLN A 480 49.97 4.69 -2.10
CA GLN A 480 50.46 5.30 -3.33
C GLN A 480 51.56 6.32 -3.12
N ASN A 481 51.53 7.02 -1.98
CA ASN A 481 52.52 8.04 -1.63
C ASN A 481 53.80 7.43 -1.07
N GLU A 482 53.67 6.41 -0.20
CA GLU A 482 54.78 5.87 0.57
C GLU A 482 55.47 4.67 -0.10
N LEU A 483 54.78 3.93 -0.98
CA LEU A 483 55.34 2.74 -1.63
C LEU A 483 55.53 2.93 -3.14
N PRO A 484 56.58 2.33 -3.74
CA PRO A 484 56.73 2.29 -5.19
C PRO A 484 55.54 1.61 -5.88
N SER A 485 55.21 2.05 -7.10
CA SER A 485 54.04 1.58 -7.86
C SER A 485 53.99 0.06 -8.07
N LEU A 486 55.15 -0.60 -8.18
CA LEU A 486 55.28 -2.05 -8.30
C LEU A 486 54.78 -2.80 -7.05
N GLN A 487 54.78 -2.16 -5.88
CA GLN A 487 54.38 -2.78 -4.61
C GLN A 487 52.91 -2.57 -4.25
N TRP A 488 52.20 -1.63 -4.91
CA TRP A 488 50.83 -1.26 -4.56
C TRP A 488 49.88 -2.45 -4.56
N ARG A 489 49.97 -3.32 -5.57
CA ARG A 489 49.10 -4.50 -5.67
C ARG A 489 49.28 -5.43 -4.47
N ASN A 490 50.53 -5.69 -4.08
CA ASN A 490 50.83 -6.54 -2.94
C ASN A 490 50.36 -5.89 -1.63
N ALA A 491 50.60 -4.57 -1.46
CA ALA A 491 50.14 -3.80 -0.31
C ALA A 491 48.61 -3.84 -0.16
N ILE A 492 47.86 -3.69 -1.25
CA ILE A 492 46.39 -3.80 -1.25
C ILE A 492 45.93 -5.21 -0.87
N ILE A 493 46.61 -6.26 -1.34
CA ILE A 493 46.29 -7.65 -1.00
C ILE A 493 46.53 -7.90 0.49
N ARG A 494 47.71 -7.51 1.01
CA ARG A 494 48.06 -7.59 2.44
C ARG A 494 47.05 -6.84 3.30
N ARG A 495 46.69 -5.61 2.91
CA ARG A 495 45.67 -4.81 3.62
C ARG A 495 44.30 -5.49 3.59
N GLY A 496 43.94 -6.11 2.48
CA GLY A 496 42.72 -6.91 2.34
C GLY A 496 42.66 -8.14 3.25
N GLN A 497 43.81 -8.65 3.72
CA GLN A 497 43.94 -9.72 4.71
C GLN A 497 43.90 -9.20 6.16
N LEU A 498 43.60 -7.92 6.36
CA LEU A 498 43.58 -7.22 7.65
C LEU A 498 44.97 -6.98 8.24
N GLU A 499 46.04 -7.05 7.45
CA GLU A 499 47.36 -6.62 7.93
C GLU A 499 47.34 -5.10 8.21
N PRO A 500 47.81 -4.64 9.38
CA PRO A 500 47.90 -3.22 9.70
C PRO A 500 48.66 -2.45 8.62
N LEU A 501 48.17 -1.27 8.26
CA LEU A 501 48.78 -0.47 7.20
C LEU A 501 50.23 -0.13 7.51
N GLN A 502 50.55 0.13 8.78
CA GLN A 502 51.89 0.51 9.24
C GLN A 502 52.92 -0.60 9.06
N TYR A 503 52.52 -1.87 9.17
CA TYR A 503 53.40 -3.00 8.83
C TYR A 503 53.57 -3.21 7.33
N ILE A 504 52.62 -2.71 6.54
CA ILE A 504 52.71 -2.72 5.08
C ILE A 504 53.62 -1.59 4.60
N LEU A 505 53.48 -0.40 5.18
CA LEU A 505 54.32 0.77 4.89
C LEU A 505 55.72 0.65 5.49
N GLY A 506 55.85 -0.02 6.65
CA GLY A 506 57.11 -0.24 7.36
C GLY A 506 57.45 0.84 8.38
N SER A 507 56.68 1.92 8.48
CA SER A 507 56.85 2.98 9.47
C SER A 507 55.53 3.65 9.86
N GLN A 508 55.58 4.47 10.91
CA GLN A 508 54.53 5.39 11.29
C GLN A 508 55.13 6.67 11.90
N PRO A 509 54.60 7.86 11.58
CA PRO A 509 54.96 9.08 12.27
C PRO A 509 54.64 9.01 13.78
N PHE A 510 55.52 9.63 14.57
CA PHE A 510 55.38 9.82 16.02
C PHE A 510 56.04 11.14 16.42
N GLY A 511 55.24 12.21 16.51
CA GLY A 511 55.72 13.58 16.64
C GLY A 511 56.56 14.00 15.42
N PRO A 512 57.77 14.56 15.61
CA PRO A 512 58.67 14.89 14.50
C PRO A 512 59.44 13.69 13.93
N LEU A 513 59.26 12.49 14.50
CA LEU A 513 60.03 11.30 14.15
C LEU A 513 59.22 10.36 13.25
N ASP A 514 59.90 9.61 12.39
CA ASP A 514 59.31 8.46 11.69
C ASP A 514 59.85 7.17 12.31
N ILE A 515 58.95 6.38 12.88
CA ILE A 515 59.30 5.18 13.65
C ILE A 515 59.03 3.95 12.80
N LYS A 516 60.06 3.15 12.54
CA LYS A 516 59.91 1.87 11.84
C LYS A 516 58.99 0.95 12.63
N CYS A 517 58.11 0.28 11.89
CA CYS A 517 57.09 -0.61 12.40
C CYS A 517 57.21 -1.97 11.70
N ARG A 518 57.23 -3.05 12.48
CA ARG A 518 57.19 -4.41 11.95
C ARG A 518 56.40 -5.34 12.86
N ARG A 519 56.06 -6.51 12.31
CA ARG A 519 55.35 -7.57 13.03
C ARG A 519 56.08 -7.93 14.34
N ASN A 520 55.32 -8.39 15.33
CA ASN A 520 55.77 -8.75 16.69
C ASN A 520 56.15 -7.58 17.60
N VAL A 521 55.99 -6.33 17.16
CA VAL A 521 56.15 -5.14 18.04
C VAL A 521 54.91 -4.26 17.93
N LEU A 522 54.41 -3.75 19.06
CA LEU A 522 53.22 -2.90 19.11
C LEU A 522 53.39 -1.66 18.20
N ILE A 523 52.39 -1.37 17.38
CA ILE A 523 52.40 -0.16 16.55
C ILE A 523 52.21 1.06 17.46
N PRO A 524 53.04 2.12 17.35
CA PRO A 524 52.85 3.35 18.11
C PRO A 524 51.42 3.89 17.95
N ARG A 525 50.75 4.19 19.06
CA ARG A 525 49.36 4.65 19.06
C ARG A 525 49.30 6.17 19.16
N TRP A 526 48.27 6.78 18.57
CA TRP A 526 48.10 8.23 18.59
C TRP A 526 47.83 8.75 20.02
N GLU A 527 47.19 7.94 20.87
CA GLU A 527 47.03 8.24 22.29
C GLU A 527 48.39 8.31 23.00
N THR A 528 49.30 7.39 22.65
CA THR A 528 50.67 7.37 23.19
C THR A 528 51.47 8.58 22.73
N GLU A 529 51.35 8.93 21.46
CA GLU A 529 51.96 10.11 20.86
C GLU A 529 51.53 11.39 21.58
N GLU A 530 50.23 11.55 21.84
CA GLU A 530 49.68 12.77 22.43
C GLU A 530 50.28 13.08 23.80
N TRP A 531 50.36 12.09 24.71
CA TRP A 531 50.93 12.33 26.02
C TRP A 531 52.45 12.42 25.98
N ALA A 532 53.12 11.63 25.13
CA ALA A 532 54.58 11.64 25.02
C ALA A 532 55.10 13.00 24.53
N ILE A 533 54.40 13.62 23.56
CA ILE A 533 54.70 14.99 23.12
C ILE A 533 54.56 15.99 24.28
N LYS A 534 53.46 15.93 25.05
CA LYS A 534 53.26 16.84 26.20
C LYS A 534 54.35 16.69 27.26
N VAL A 535 54.85 15.47 27.46
CA VAL A 535 55.98 15.22 28.38
C VAL A 535 57.28 15.76 27.79
N ALA A 536 57.55 15.51 26.51
CA ALA A 536 58.73 15.99 25.80
C ALA A 536 58.82 17.52 25.80
N GLU A 537 57.72 18.22 25.54
CA GLU A 537 57.64 19.68 25.57
C GLU A 537 57.96 20.27 26.95
N LYS A 538 57.47 19.65 28.03
CA LYS A 538 57.78 20.07 29.40
C LYS A 538 59.23 19.79 29.81
N ALA A 539 59.84 18.79 29.18
CA ALA A 539 61.22 18.37 29.39
C ALA A 539 62.21 19.06 28.43
N ASN A 540 61.72 19.83 27.46
CA ASN A 540 62.51 20.37 26.36
C ASN A 540 63.74 21.16 26.83
N GLY A 541 64.92 20.80 26.33
CA GLY A 541 66.20 21.41 26.67
C GLY A 541 66.73 21.12 28.09
N LYS A 542 65.98 20.41 28.93
CA LYS A 542 66.44 20.03 30.28
C LYS A 542 67.42 18.85 30.21
N LYS A 543 68.40 18.84 31.09
CA LYS A 543 69.32 17.71 31.29
C LYS A 543 68.71 16.77 32.35
N LEU A 544 67.84 15.88 31.92
CA LEU A 544 67.16 14.90 32.79
C LEU A 544 67.69 13.48 32.53
N SER A 545 67.69 12.63 33.56
CA SER A 545 67.77 11.18 33.40
C SER A 545 66.36 10.61 33.28
N VAL A 546 66.07 9.91 32.18
CA VAL A 546 64.74 9.38 31.87
C VAL A 546 64.77 7.88 31.68
N LEU A 547 63.81 7.17 32.27
CA LEU A 547 63.59 5.74 32.06
C LEU A 547 62.26 5.50 31.32
N ASP A 548 62.30 4.84 30.17
CA ASP A 548 61.13 4.34 29.44
C ASP A 548 60.97 2.83 29.64
N VAL A 549 59.90 2.44 30.31
CA VAL A 549 59.60 1.05 30.66
C VAL A 549 58.57 0.47 29.71
N CYS A 550 58.85 -0.72 29.15
CA CYS A 550 58.07 -1.35 28.07
C CYS A 550 58.13 -0.52 26.78
N THR A 551 59.35 -0.18 26.34
CA THR A 551 59.58 0.79 25.25
C THR A 551 59.05 0.34 23.88
N GLY A 552 58.90 -0.96 23.66
CA GLY A 552 58.42 -1.51 22.38
C GLY A 552 59.32 -1.11 21.21
N SER A 553 58.79 -0.30 20.30
CA SER A 553 59.52 0.22 19.13
C SER A 553 60.56 1.31 19.46
N GLY A 554 60.65 1.73 20.73
CA GLY A 554 61.49 2.86 21.15
C GLY A 554 60.82 4.23 20.97
N CYS A 555 59.57 4.29 20.50
CA CYS A 555 58.94 5.53 20.06
C CYS A 555 58.91 6.64 21.13
N VAL A 556 58.61 6.31 22.39
CA VAL A 556 58.59 7.26 23.49
C VAL A 556 60.00 7.67 23.89
N ALA A 557 60.90 6.72 24.13
CA ALA A 557 62.30 7.00 24.48
C ALA A 557 63.00 7.89 23.44
N LEU A 558 62.82 7.60 22.16
CA LEU A 558 63.41 8.35 21.06
C LEU A 558 62.81 9.77 20.96
N LEU A 559 61.49 9.91 21.10
CA LEU A 559 60.84 11.22 21.11
C LEU A 559 61.35 12.10 22.27
N LEU A 560 61.51 11.51 23.46
CA LEU A 560 62.05 12.22 24.61
C LEU A 560 63.51 12.60 24.36
N LYS A 561 64.35 11.68 23.87
CA LYS A 561 65.74 11.97 23.54
C LYS A 561 65.90 13.08 22.50
N HIS A 562 64.97 13.17 21.56
CA HIS A 562 64.96 14.24 20.55
C HIS A 562 64.75 15.64 21.16
N HIS A 563 64.07 15.75 22.30
CA HIS A 563 63.75 17.03 22.95
C HIS A 563 64.65 17.36 24.15
N ILE A 564 65.16 16.35 24.87
CA ILE A 564 65.92 16.57 26.10
C ILE A 564 67.43 16.58 25.84
N GLY A 565 68.17 17.38 26.63
CA GLY A 565 69.64 17.41 26.59
C GLY A 565 70.31 16.37 27.50
N GLY A 566 69.56 15.38 27.99
CA GLY A 566 69.97 14.42 29.00
C GLY A 566 70.17 12.98 28.49
N GLN A 567 70.11 12.03 29.41
CA GLN A 567 70.22 10.60 29.12
C GLN A 567 68.84 9.95 29.16
N VAL A 568 68.55 9.13 28.15
CA VAL A 568 67.34 8.32 28.09
C VAL A 568 67.75 6.86 28.05
N THR A 569 67.19 6.10 28.97
CA THR A 569 67.35 4.65 29.05
C THR A 569 65.99 4.01 28.79
N ALA A 570 65.96 2.96 27.97
CA ALA A 570 64.75 2.27 27.55
C ALA A 570 64.87 0.77 27.86
N VAL A 571 63.79 0.17 28.33
CA VAL A 571 63.78 -1.24 28.74
C VAL A 571 62.61 -1.96 28.09
N ASP A 572 62.87 -3.15 27.54
CA ASP A 572 61.83 -4.08 27.11
C ASP A 572 62.21 -5.54 27.43
N LEU A 573 61.19 -6.41 27.47
CA LEU A 573 61.35 -7.84 27.68
C LEU A 573 61.59 -8.58 26.34
N SER A 574 61.01 -8.08 25.25
CA SER A 574 60.98 -8.76 23.95
C SER A 574 62.23 -8.52 23.12
N ASP A 575 62.85 -9.59 22.61
CA ASP A 575 63.98 -9.50 21.67
C ASP A 575 63.61 -8.73 20.38
N ASP A 576 62.40 -8.94 19.86
CA ASP A 576 61.91 -8.25 18.66
C ASP A 576 61.75 -6.74 18.90
N ALA A 577 61.31 -6.35 20.10
CA ALA A 577 61.18 -4.95 20.51
C ALA A 577 62.55 -4.28 20.64
N ILE A 578 63.49 -4.91 21.36
CA ILE A 578 64.86 -4.41 21.53
C ILE A 578 65.54 -4.22 20.18
N ALA A 579 65.45 -5.21 19.28
CA ALA A 579 66.03 -5.11 17.95
C ALA A 579 65.41 -3.97 17.12
N LEU A 580 64.10 -3.71 17.24
CA LEU A 580 63.44 -2.59 16.55
C LEU A 580 63.79 -1.23 17.17
N ALA A 581 63.88 -1.15 18.50
CA ALA A 581 64.28 0.07 19.18
C ALA A 581 65.72 0.47 18.83
N GLU A 582 66.66 -0.47 18.78
CA GLU A 582 68.04 -0.21 18.34
C GLU A 582 68.07 0.22 16.85
N GLU A 583 67.31 -0.44 15.98
CA GLU A 583 67.25 -0.05 14.57
C GLU A 583 66.68 1.37 14.37
N ASN A 584 65.66 1.76 15.16
CA ASN A 584 65.10 3.10 15.14
C ASN A 584 66.07 4.14 15.70
N LYS A 585 66.77 3.81 16.80
CA LYS A 585 67.82 4.62 17.40
C LYS A 585 68.94 4.93 16.41
N GLU A 586 69.46 3.91 15.72
CA GLU A 586 70.48 4.08 14.67
C GLU A 586 69.97 4.91 13.50
N SER A 587 68.75 4.62 13.02
CA SER A 587 68.13 5.32 11.89
C SER A 587 67.92 6.81 12.16
N LEU A 588 67.56 7.16 13.40
CA LEU A 588 67.31 8.55 13.83
C LEU A 588 68.54 9.25 14.40
N LYS A 589 69.65 8.53 14.59
CA LYS A 589 70.91 9.02 15.19
C LYS A 589 70.70 9.65 16.58
N LEU A 590 69.83 9.03 17.38
CA LEU A 590 69.53 9.47 18.74
C LEU A 590 70.19 8.53 19.74
N ASP A 591 70.92 9.06 20.70
CA ASP A 591 71.63 8.25 21.68
C ASP A 591 70.74 7.87 22.87
N VAL A 592 70.12 6.69 22.78
CA VAL A 592 69.30 6.05 23.82
C VAL A 592 69.97 4.74 24.26
N GLU A 593 70.10 4.54 25.56
CA GLU A 593 70.59 3.29 26.12
C GLU A 593 69.44 2.28 26.20
N ILE A 594 69.58 1.09 25.60
CA ILE A 594 68.51 0.10 25.53
C ILE A 594 68.94 -1.16 26.26
N HIS A 595 68.13 -1.63 27.20
CA HIS A 595 68.38 -2.87 27.93
C HIS A 595 67.25 -3.87 27.76
N LYS A 596 67.62 -5.13 27.61
CA LYS A 596 66.67 -6.24 27.74
C LYS A 596 66.52 -6.61 29.20
N GLY A 597 65.29 -6.67 29.70
CA GLY A 597 65.04 -7.17 31.04
C GLY A 597 63.59 -7.18 31.48
N ASP A 598 63.33 -7.96 32.53
CA ASP A 598 62.04 -8.00 33.20
C ASP A 598 62.00 -6.95 34.31
N VAL A 599 61.20 -5.92 34.09
CA VAL A 599 61.03 -4.78 35.00
C VAL A 599 60.26 -5.13 36.27
N LEU A 600 59.76 -6.36 36.42
CA LEU A 600 59.17 -6.84 37.67
C LEU A 600 60.20 -7.54 38.59
N GLN A 601 61.45 -7.70 38.14
CA GLN A 601 62.50 -8.36 38.93
C GLN A 601 63.42 -7.33 39.59
N ASP A 602 63.47 -7.30 40.92
CA ASP A 602 64.35 -6.39 41.67
C ASP A 602 65.82 -6.49 41.26
N LYS A 603 66.28 -7.70 40.96
CA LYS A 603 67.65 -7.98 40.49
C LYS A 603 67.99 -7.26 39.19
N PHE A 604 67.00 -6.98 38.34
CA PHE A 604 67.20 -6.23 37.10
C PHE A 604 67.67 -4.80 37.41
N TYR A 605 66.96 -4.10 38.30
CA TYR A 605 67.27 -2.72 38.68
C TYR A 605 68.63 -2.60 39.37
N SER A 606 68.94 -3.49 40.33
CA SER A 606 70.21 -3.44 41.07
C SER A 606 71.44 -3.69 40.18
N THR A 607 71.25 -4.41 39.06
CA THR A 607 72.33 -4.76 38.12
C THR A 607 72.58 -3.66 37.08
N HIS A 608 71.53 -2.97 36.64
CA HIS A 608 71.62 -2.04 35.51
C HIS A 608 71.56 -0.56 35.92
N PHE A 609 70.99 -0.23 37.08
CA PHE A 609 70.78 1.15 37.49
C PHE A 609 71.40 1.44 38.85
N HIS A 610 72.32 2.40 38.88
CA HIS A 610 73.04 2.80 40.09
C HIS A 610 72.67 4.21 40.58
N LYS A 611 71.78 4.91 39.87
CA LYS A 611 71.33 6.27 40.16
C LYS A 611 69.82 6.38 39.95
N PRO A 612 69.12 7.26 40.71
CA PRO A 612 67.70 7.52 40.47
C PRO A 612 67.49 8.24 39.13
N PHE A 613 66.31 8.05 38.56
CA PHE A 613 65.85 8.75 37.35
C PHE A 613 65.00 9.97 37.74
N ASP A 614 65.13 11.07 36.99
CA ASP A 614 64.31 12.27 37.17
C ASP A 614 62.88 12.07 36.65
N LEU A 615 62.71 11.21 35.65
CA LEU A 615 61.42 10.91 35.02
C LEU A 615 61.34 9.43 34.64
N VAL A 616 60.22 8.79 34.99
CA VAL A 616 59.88 7.44 34.52
C VAL A 616 58.60 7.52 33.70
N VAL A 617 58.64 6.96 32.50
CA VAL A 617 57.49 6.82 31.61
C VAL A 617 57.27 5.35 31.27
N SER A 618 56.03 4.98 30.98
CA SER A 618 55.72 3.61 30.60
C SER A 618 54.38 3.52 29.86
N ASN A 619 54.32 2.65 28.87
CA ASN A 619 53.09 2.22 28.23
C ASN A 619 53.00 0.68 28.27
N PRO A 620 52.74 0.09 29.45
CA PRO A 620 52.74 -1.35 29.61
C PRO A 620 51.47 -1.98 29.02
N PRO A 621 51.42 -3.31 28.84
CA PRO A 621 50.22 -4.01 28.40
C PRO A 621 49.04 -3.77 29.36
N TYR A 622 47.94 -3.19 28.85
CA TYR A 622 46.82 -2.74 29.69
C TYR A 622 45.49 -3.43 29.41
N ILE A 623 45.38 -4.24 28.35
CA ILE A 623 44.11 -4.88 27.98
C ILE A 623 43.84 -6.08 28.92
N PRO A 624 42.68 -6.15 29.58
CA PRO A 624 42.25 -7.33 30.33
C PRO A 624 42.17 -8.58 29.44
N LYS A 625 42.42 -9.75 30.01
CA LYS A 625 42.40 -11.02 29.26
C LYS A 625 41.02 -11.28 28.65
N GLU A 626 39.97 -10.93 29.39
CA GLU A 626 38.57 -11.08 28.99
C GLU A 626 38.26 -10.23 27.76
N ASP A 627 38.71 -8.98 27.75
CA ASP A 627 38.53 -8.05 26.62
C ASP A 627 39.35 -8.46 25.39
N TYR A 628 40.54 -9.00 25.62
CA TYR A 628 41.36 -9.57 24.55
C TYR A 628 40.72 -10.83 23.94
N GLU A 629 40.01 -11.64 24.71
CA GLU A 629 39.37 -12.87 24.23
C GLU A 629 37.97 -12.60 23.65
N ALA A 630 37.28 -11.56 24.12
CA ALA A 630 35.94 -11.18 23.68
C ALA A 630 35.85 -10.89 22.16
N PRO A 631 34.71 -11.18 21.52
CA PRO A 631 34.48 -10.81 20.12
C PRO A 631 34.31 -9.28 19.99
N VAL A 632 34.66 -8.71 18.83
CA VAL A 632 34.50 -7.27 18.52
C VAL A 632 33.06 -6.79 18.73
N SER A 633 32.07 -7.66 18.53
CA SER A 633 30.66 -7.37 18.77
C SER A 633 30.29 -7.15 20.24
N ALA A 634 31.18 -7.50 21.17
CA ALA A 634 31.04 -7.34 22.61
C ALA A 634 32.18 -6.47 23.18
N ASN A 635 32.61 -5.45 22.44
CA ASN A 635 33.70 -4.53 22.79
C ASN A 635 35.11 -5.17 22.90
N GLY A 636 35.30 -6.39 22.40
CA GLY A 636 36.62 -7.02 22.40
C GLY A 636 37.59 -6.44 21.37
N THR A 637 38.88 -6.75 21.52
CA THR A 637 39.96 -6.21 20.66
C THR A 637 39.73 -6.47 19.16
N GLU A 638 40.15 -5.54 18.31
CA GLU A 638 39.97 -5.67 16.85
C GLU A 638 40.68 -6.91 16.27
N ARG A 639 40.07 -7.48 15.22
CA ARG A 639 40.60 -8.69 14.56
C ARG A 639 41.99 -8.48 13.94
N SER A 640 42.25 -7.30 13.38
CA SER A 640 43.57 -6.97 12.82
C SER A 640 44.65 -7.00 13.91
N VAL A 641 44.38 -6.35 15.05
CA VAL A 641 45.28 -6.31 16.21
C VAL A 641 45.57 -7.72 16.73
N LYS A 642 44.54 -8.55 16.94
CA LYS A 642 44.71 -9.94 17.42
C LYS A 642 45.52 -10.85 16.49
N LEU A 643 45.47 -10.60 15.18
CA LEU A 643 46.14 -11.43 14.17
C LEU A 643 47.60 -11.06 13.95
N TYR A 644 47.95 -9.78 14.11
CA TYR A 644 49.24 -9.24 13.66
C TYR A 644 50.10 -8.64 14.78
N GLU A 645 49.50 -8.15 15.85
CA GLU A 645 50.25 -7.54 16.97
C GLU A 645 50.46 -8.55 18.11
N PRO A 646 51.59 -8.49 18.83
CA PRO A 646 51.94 -9.49 19.84
C PRO A 646 51.03 -9.41 21.07
N ARG A 647 50.47 -10.54 21.50
CA ARG A 647 49.63 -10.61 22.73
C ARG A 647 50.36 -10.05 23.95
N MET A 648 51.67 -10.28 24.07
CA MET A 648 52.52 -9.83 25.17
C MET A 648 52.57 -8.30 25.30
N ALA A 649 52.37 -7.54 24.22
CA ALA A 649 52.34 -6.07 24.28
C ALA A 649 50.92 -5.49 24.47
N LEU A 650 49.90 -6.36 24.53
CA LEU A 650 48.49 -5.97 24.54
C LEU A 650 47.81 -6.38 25.84
N SER A 651 47.89 -7.67 26.17
CA SER A 651 47.18 -8.29 27.29
C SER A 651 48.06 -8.34 28.53
N ARG A 652 47.48 -8.07 29.69
CA ARG A 652 48.11 -8.45 30.97
C ARG A 652 48.27 -9.97 31.01
N THR A 653 49.45 -10.44 31.37
CA THR A 653 49.64 -11.84 31.78
C THR A 653 49.16 -11.97 33.23
N SER A 654 48.32 -12.97 33.48
CA SER A 654 47.81 -13.33 34.81
C SER A 654 48.91 -13.80 35.74
#